data_AF-A0A402D223-F1
#
_entry.id   AF-A0A402D223-F1
#
_cell.length_a   1.000
_cell.length_b   1.000
_cell.length_c   1.000
_cell.angle_alpha   90.00
_cell.angle_beta   90.00
_cell.angle_gamma   90.00
#
_symmetry.space_group_name_H-M   'P 1'
#
loop_
_entity.id
_entity.type
_entity.pdbx_description
1 polymer ?
#
loop_
_entity_poly.entity_id
_entity_poly.type
_entity_poly.pdbx_seq_one_letter_code
_entity_poly.pdbx_strand_id
1 'polypeptide(L)'
;MDPLSGDPKSKLLRAAWEALSAVRAPNSEILSSLRTVLSNSVPATFEPAPRPYAFAELSAREPIKPTAAHPRAYRGTTEKPPKDKSPQVTDLRPFLCDQFAAQDLIASLSAPDNFYTGRDGSAFHDTLIPDLSPVFIANLYPALRKKTAATVAEAHALFHRFGLERDESLLACVTQLYALSDYTPHWLEITMNFSPRQQAGFMGMLLLTKAYQIDPDLTPELGEIATEIANSPESAYRTYCLLRGLAHGVDSRYLREGFRLNDRCQMSRSFHEIDQSGEFPTETLEPILERIECEGDSDARWKSMNFWTACGKLDGLTALIESRDWSQWRSDIALSLLYFYSCPARLESPSEAKTKWRSAHAHADKTEEILKRIPSEYQSKFLESLREFVWRTECKDWGARSIPDACALLERICRPTFHPSLETSYLWMDFIAYFDISQRESLIGAPDSSFHQMEKSCRTSNAANHVSGGNWALAKIMPAFTLACFLAAPARLFRTGKTLGCLSSEERLEMAKAFAREPWMSHDIGELSDAEAYGWIAAMDRPALAKAIPKELRSHYDGERVLNAPRLAHYHAQMRRQWLRACLEMMEDRIYDRLSRGLPIDELELDDDIRHTLQMQMVADENRKPLRKLLTAHWAGRSDYLMKHPLTIQWLKKHPELDLDLWFSGIPCQQTIAPWGEVTITLERDPIEALKLGTYVGSCLGLGGICAYSAAATVLDINKQVLYARDTKETVVGRQVVGYDEDGKLVGFPVYPHSAPATIRSLFAEYDRDFAAALGARLVRANGDSQYDIAFIVANTWWNDDLDLHATDKPKGSERGVIPSP
;
A
#
# COMPACT_ATOMS: atom_id res chain seq x y z
N MET A 1 -28.67 5.46 -32.26
CA MET A 1 -29.67 5.59 -31.17
C MET A 1 -29.11 6.62 -30.21
N ASP A 2 -29.82 7.75 -30.02
CA ASP A 2 -29.34 8.87 -29.19
C ASP A 2 -29.30 8.43 -27.72
N PRO A 3 -28.11 8.29 -27.08
CA PRO A 3 -27.96 7.68 -25.75
C PRO A 3 -28.61 8.48 -24.62
N LEU A 4 -29.20 9.65 -24.93
CA LEU A 4 -29.90 10.52 -23.98
C LEU A 4 -31.44 10.47 -24.10
N SER A 5 -32.02 9.62 -24.96
CA SER A 5 -33.47 9.66 -25.22
C SER A 5 -34.36 9.09 -24.11
N GLY A 6 -33.78 8.45 -23.08
CA GLY A 6 -34.51 7.79 -22.00
C GLY A 6 -34.59 8.58 -20.68
N ASP A 7 -33.68 9.53 -20.45
CA ASP A 7 -33.62 10.26 -19.18
C ASP A 7 -34.69 11.37 -19.12
N PRO A 8 -35.60 11.35 -18.13
CA PRO A 8 -36.62 12.38 -17.94
C PRO A 8 -36.04 13.80 -17.85
N LYS A 9 -34.84 13.96 -17.28
CA LYS A 9 -34.19 15.29 -17.16
C LYS A 9 -33.75 15.81 -18.52
N SER A 10 -33.15 14.96 -19.35
CA SER A 10 -32.75 15.31 -20.72
C SER A 10 -33.94 15.73 -21.60
N LYS A 11 -35.12 15.09 -21.43
CA LYS A 11 -36.36 15.51 -22.13
C LYS A 11 -36.88 16.87 -21.66
N LEU A 12 -36.88 17.10 -20.35
CA LEU A 12 -37.30 18.37 -19.76
C LEU A 12 -36.39 19.52 -20.21
N LEU A 13 -35.08 19.28 -20.26
CA LEU A 13 -34.10 20.27 -20.70
C LEU A 13 -34.26 20.64 -22.18
N ARG A 14 -34.48 19.65 -23.07
CA ARG A 14 -34.75 19.93 -24.50
C ARG A 14 -36.04 20.70 -24.70
N ALA A 15 -37.11 20.33 -23.99
CA ALA A 15 -38.39 21.04 -24.09
C ALA A 15 -38.27 22.51 -23.61
N ALA A 16 -37.57 22.72 -22.48
CA ALA A 16 -37.27 24.05 -21.98
C ALA A 16 -36.40 24.86 -22.95
N TRP A 17 -35.37 24.25 -23.54
CA TRP A 17 -34.52 24.91 -24.55
C TRP A 17 -35.30 25.34 -25.79
N GLU A 18 -36.17 24.48 -26.31
CA GLU A 18 -36.99 24.81 -27.49
C GLU A 18 -38.02 25.89 -27.22
N ALA A 19 -38.62 25.93 -26.02
CA ALA A 19 -39.57 26.97 -25.63
C ALA A 19 -38.95 28.39 -25.68
N LEU A 20 -37.62 28.50 -25.58
CA LEU A 20 -36.88 29.76 -25.64
C LEU A 20 -36.57 30.23 -27.06
N SER A 21 -36.84 29.42 -28.09
CA SER A 21 -36.56 29.76 -29.48
C SER A 21 -37.47 30.83 -30.08
N ALA A 22 -38.65 31.04 -29.48
CA ALA A 22 -39.72 31.83 -30.07
C ALA A 22 -40.50 32.68 -29.04
N VAL A 23 -39.78 33.44 -28.22
CA VAL A 23 -40.37 34.23 -27.13
C VAL A 23 -41.00 35.52 -27.67
N ARG A 24 -42.32 35.67 -27.47
CA ARG A 24 -43.06 36.88 -27.85
C ARG A 24 -43.11 37.91 -26.72
N ALA A 25 -43.17 37.43 -25.49
CA ALA A 25 -43.16 38.22 -24.27
C ALA A 25 -42.67 37.33 -23.12
N PRO A 26 -41.97 37.89 -22.13
CA PRO A 26 -41.61 37.15 -20.94
C PRO A 26 -42.89 36.83 -20.14
N ASN A 27 -43.09 35.54 -19.85
CA ASN A 27 -44.18 35.04 -19.01
C ASN A 27 -43.65 33.95 -18.08
N SER A 28 -44.50 33.43 -17.19
CA SER A 28 -44.11 32.42 -16.20
C SER A 28 -43.56 31.12 -16.83
N GLU A 29 -44.04 30.73 -18.01
CA GLU A 29 -43.61 29.53 -18.73
C GLU A 29 -42.20 29.69 -19.33
N ILE A 30 -41.92 30.86 -19.92
CA ILE A 30 -40.59 31.23 -20.43
C ILE A 30 -39.57 31.34 -19.29
N LEU A 31 -39.96 31.92 -18.15
CA LEU A 31 -39.09 32.00 -16.97
C LEU A 31 -38.80 30.64 -16.35
N SER A 32 -39.79 29.75 -16.31
CA SER A 32 -39.61 28.36 -15.89
C SER A 32 -38.62 27.63 -16.81
N SER A 33 -38.76 27.84 -18.12
CA SER A 33 -37.87 27.25 -19.13
C SER A 33 -36.43 27.77 -19.01
N LEU A 34 -36.25 29.08 -18.82
CA LEU A 34 -34.96 29.72 -18.53
C LEU A 34 -34.29 29.11 -17.29
N ARG A 35 -35.02 28.98 -16.19
CA ARG A 35 -34.50 28.39 -14.95
C ARG A 35 -34.09 26.93 -15.14
N THR A 36 -34.93 26.14 -15.80
CA THR A 36 -34.62 24.73 -16.10
C THR A 36 -33.33 24.62 -16.91
N VAL A 37 -33.13 25.48 -17.92
CA VAL A 37 -31.91 25.48 -18.72
C VAL A 37 -30.70 25.84 -17.86
N LEU A 38 -30.74 26.97 -17.14
CA LEU A 38 -29.60 27.47 -16.37
C LEU A 38 -29.17 26.50 -15.26
N SER A 39 -30.12 25.92 -14.52
CA SER A 39 -29.81 24.99 -13.43
C SER A 39 -29.24 23.64 -13.88
N ASN A 40 -29.36 23.29 -15.16
CA ASN A 40 -28.94 21.99 -15.68
C ASN A 40 -27.85 22.06 -16.77
N SER A 41 -27.46 23.26 -17.23
CA SER A 41 -26.51 23.42 -18.35
C SER A 41 -25.30 24.31 -18.08
N VAL A 42 -25.21 24.99 -16.92
CA VAL A 42 -24.08 25.87 -16.58
C VAL A 42 -23.05 25.13 -15.69
N PRO A 43 -21.87 24.75 -16.22
CA PRO A 43 -20.71 24.32 -15.44
C PRO A 43 -20.31 25.29 -14.32
N ALA A 44 -19.74 24.75 -13.23
CA ALA A 44 -19.36 25.52 -12.04
C ALA A 44 -18.23 26.54 -12.25
N THR A 45 -17.49 26.48 -13.36
CA THR A 45 -16.41 27.42 -13.70
C THR A 45 -16.36 27.65 -15.21
N PHE A 46 -16.20 28.92 -15.63
CA PHE A 46 -15.99 29.33 -17.02
C PHE A 46 -14.97 30.48 -17.12
N GLU A 47 -14.20 30.49 -18.20
CA GLU A 47 -13.38 31.63 -18.62
C GLU A 47 -14.17 32.58 -19.54
N PRO A 48 -14.03 33.91 -19.39
CA PRO A 48 -14.85 34.89 -20.11
C PRO A 48 -14.44 35.04 -21.59
N ALA A 49 -15.43 34.97 -22.48
CA ALA A 49 -15.31 35.37 -23.89
C ALA A 49 -15.74 36.84 -24.09
N PRO A 50 -15.26 37.54 -25.14
CA PRO A 50 -15.62 38.93 -25.41
C PRO A 50 -17.05 39.11 -25.96
N ARG A 51 -17.71 40.19 -25.51
CA ARG A 51 -19.13 40.54 -25.70
C ARG A 51 -19.53 40.76 -27.17
N PRO A 52 -20.58 40.11 -27.71
CA PRO A 52 -21.10 40.45 -29.03
C PRO A 52 -22.51 41.05 -29.10
N TYR A 53 -23.32 41.16 -28.02
CA TYR A 53 -24.72 41.62 -28.17
C TYR A 53 -25.20 42.57 -27.07
N ALA A 54 -25.73 43.73 -27.47
CA ALA A 54 -26.53 44.60 -26.62
C ALA A 54 -28.00 44.18 -26.71
N PHE A 55 -28.60 43.79 -25.58
CA PHE A 55 -30.02 43.45 -25.49
C PHE A 55 -30.86 44.74 -25.60
N ALA A 56 -31.55 44.93 -26.72
CA ALA A 56 -32.51 46.02 -26.86
C ALA A 56 -33.79 45.67 -26.08
N GLU A 57 -34.22 46.59 -25.21
CA GLU A 57 -35.31 46.44 -24.23
C GLU A 57 -36.56 45.72 -24.79
N LEU A 58 -36.88 44.55 -24.23
CA LEU A 58 -38.21 43.96 -24.23
C LEU A 58 -39.11 44.73 -23.25
N SER A 59 -39.33 46.03 -23.47
CA SER A 59 -40.28 46.80 -22.66
C SER A 59 -41.71 46.47 -23.10
N ALA A 60 -42.58 46.18 -22.12
CA ALA A 60 -44.01 46.08 -22.36
C ALA A 60 -44.50 47.44 -22.88
N ARG A 61 -45.00 47.49 -24.12
CA ARG A 61 -45.52 48.75 -24.68
C ARG A 61 -46.70 49.25 -23.84
N GLU A 62 -46.65 50.53 -23.50
CA GLU A 62 -47.80 51.21 -22.90
C GLU A 62 -49.03 51.05 -23.81
N PRO A 63 -50.21 50.69 -23.26
CA PRO A 63 -51.44 50.62 -24.04
C PRO A 63 -51.75 52.00 -24.62
N ILE A 64 -51.90 52.09 -25.94
CA ILE A 64 -52.25 53.34 -26.63
C ILE A 64 -53.58 53.83 -26.07
N LYS A 65 -53.57 54.97 -25.38
CA LYS A 65 -54.78 55.58 -24.83
C LYS A 65 -55.78 55.85 -25.97
N PRO A 66 -57.06 55.46 -25.83
CA PRO A 66 -58.05 55.70 -26.88
C PRO A 66 -58.17 57.21 -27.11
N THR A 67 -57.77 57.67 -28.29
CA THR A 67 -57.98 59.07 -28.68
C THR A 67 -59.45 59.25 -29.05
N ALA A 68 -60.05 60.36 -28.60
CA ALA A 68 -61.46 60.68 -28.75
C ALA A 68 -61.93 60.95 -30.21
N ALA A 69 -61.14 60.59 -31.21
CA ALA A 69 -61.46 60.80 -32.61
C ALA A 69 -62.36 59.68 -33.13
N HIS A 70 -63.63 60.01 -33.35
CA HIS A 70 -64.64 59.11 -33.91
C HIS A 70 -64.20 58.62 -35.31
N PRO A 71 -64.40 57.34 -35.69
CA PRO A 71 -63.94 56.77 -36.97
C PRO A 71 -64.39 57.48 -38.25
N ARG A 72 -65.36 58.40 -38.17
CA ARG A 72 -65.78 59.25 -39.30
C ARG A 72 -64.75 60.30 -39.71
N ALA A 73 -63.76 60.62 -38.85
CA ALA A 73 -62.73 61.61 -39.15
C ALA A 73 -61.73 61.19 -40.25
N TYR A 74 -61.68 59.90 -40.62
CA TYR A 74 -60.77 59.38 -41.65
C TYR A 74 -61.43 59.19 -43.03
N ARG A 75 -62.68 59.66 -43.22
CA ARG A 75 -63.37 59.56 -44.51
C ARG A 75 -62.95 60.73 -45.40
N GLY A 76 -61.93 60.51 -46.24
CA GLY A 76 -61.46 61.48 -47.25
C GLY A 76 -59.97 61.84 -47.14
N THR A 77 -59.25 61.34 -46.13
CA THR A 77 -57.80 61.49 -46.02
C THR A 77 -57.09 60.23 -46.54
N THR A 78 -55.91 60.40 -47.15
CA THR A 78 -55.04 59.28 -47.59
C THR A 78 -54.36 58.55 -46.43
N GLU A 79 -54.52 59.03 -45.19
CA GLU A 79 -53.92 58.42 -44.01
C GLU A 79 -54.79 57.29 -43.45
N LYS A 80 -54.26 56.07 -43.50
CA LYS A 80 -54.84 54.90 -42.84
C LYS A 80 -54.44 54.90 -41.36
N PRO A 81 -55.31 54.44 -40.45
CA PRO A 81 -54.93 54.26 -39.05
C PRO A 81 -53.71 53.34 -38.95
N PRO A 82 -52.76 53.60 -38.02
CA PRO A 82 -51.56 52.81 -37.88
C PRO A 82 -51.93 51.34 -37.63
N LYS A 83 -51.49 50.44 -38.53
CA LYS A 83 -51.59 49.00 -38.30
C LYS A 83 -50.71 48.62 -37.12
N ASP A 84 -51.28 47.86 -36.17
CA ASP A 84 -50.49 47.22 -35.12
C ASP A 84 -49.36 46.40 -35.76
N LYS A 85 -48.11 46.78 -35.46
CA LYS A 85 -46.96 45.95 -35.82
C LYS A 85 -47.09 44.63 -35.06
N SER A 86 -47.09 43.51 -35.78
CA SER A 86 -47.05 42.17 -35.20
C SER A 86 -45.90 42.04 -34.19
N PRO A 87 -46.11 41.43 -33.02
CA PRO A 87 -45.08 41.30 -31.99
C PRO A 87 -43.87 40.55 -32.56
N GLN A 88 -42.67 41.12 -32.40
CA GLN A 88 -41.43 40.46 -32.79
C GLN A 88 -41.22 39.23 -31.90
N VAL A 89 -41.00 38.09 -32.54
CA VAL A 89 -40.59 36.85 -31.87
C VAL A 89 -39.08 36.94 -31.66
N THR A 90 -38.61 36.75 -30.42
CA THR A 90 -37.19 36.81 -30.04
C THR A 90 -36.71 35.42 -29.61
N ASP A 91 -35.59 34.96 -30.17
CA ASP A 91 -34.93 33.73 -29.73
C ASP A 91 -33.98 34.06 -28.56
N LEU A 92 -34.26 33.51 -27.38
CA LEU A 92 -33.45 33.76 -26.17
C LEU A 92 -32.27 32.79 -26.03
N ARG A 93 -32.20 31.72 -26.82
CA ARG A 93 -31.14 30.70 -26.72
C ARG A 93 -29.73 31.27 -26.93
N PRO A 94 -29.46 32.17 -27.90
CA PRO A 94 -28.13 32.73 -28.11
C PRO A 94 -27.61 33.49 -26.88
N PHE A 95 -28.49 34.13 -26.11
CA PHE A 95 -28.13 34.87 -24.90
C PHE A 95 -27.72 33.94 -23.77
N LEU A 96 -28.23 32.71 -23.73
CA LEU A 96 -27.85 31.71 -22.73
C LEU A 96 -26.54 30.99 -23.04
N CYS A 97 -26.04 31.11 -24.27
CA CYS A 97 -24.74 30.61 -24.66
C CYS A 97 -23.59 31.57 -24.31
N ASP A 98 -23.89 32.78 -23.81
CA ASP A 98 -22.92 33.79 -23.40
C ASP A 98 -23.20 34.24 -21.95
N GLN A 99 -22.18 34.21 -21.09
CA GLN A 99 -22.37 34.43 -19.65
C GLN A 99 -22.87 35.85 -19.32
N PHE A 100 -22.34 36.87 -19.97
CA PHE A 100 -22.73 38.26 -19.71
C PHE A 100 -24.11 38.54 -20.26
N ALA A 101 -24.42 38.04 -21.46
CA ALA A 101 -25.75 38.12 -22.04
C ALA A 101 -26.79 37.36 -21.21
N ALA A 102 -26.43 36.22 -20.62
CA ALA A 102 -27.29 35.46 -19.71
C ALA A 102 -27.53 36.24 -18.42
N GLN A 103 -26.50 36.87 -17.85
CA GLN A 103 -26.62 37.72 -16.66
C GLN A 103 -27.47 38.97 -16.92
N ASP A 104 -27.27 39.64 -18.06
CA ASP A 104 -28.06 40.81 -18.47
C ASP A 104 -29.53 40.42 -18.76
N LEU A 105 -29.74 39.25 -19.37
CA LEU A 105 -31.08 38.68 -19.57
C LEU A 105 -31.74 38.36 -18.22
N ILE A 106 -31.01 37.76 -17.27
CA ILE A 106 -31.51 37.49 -15.93
C ILE A 106 -31.81 38.81 -15.20
N ALA A 107 -30.93 39.80 -15.27
CA ALA A 107 -31.10 41.08 -14.59
C ALA A 107 -32.28 41.88 -15.15
N SER A 108 -32.43 41.93 -16.49
CA SER A 108 -33.56 42.61 -17.16
C SER A 108 -34.89 41.92 -16.90
N LEU A 109 -34.90 40.59 -16.82
CA LEU A 109 -36.09 39.85 -16.41
C LEU A 109 -36.38 40.07 -14.93
N SER A 110 -35.36 40.11 -14.06
CA SER A 110 -35.44 40.27 -12.60
C SER A 110 -35.67 41.70 -12.11
N ALA A 111 -35.78 42.68 -13.02
CA ALA A 111 -36.09 44.06 -12.66
C ALA A 111 -37.41 44.11 -11.86
N PRO A 112 -37.44 44.83 -10.71
CA PRO A 112 -38.58 44.81 -9.77
C PRO A 112 -39.92 45.12 -10.45
N ASP A 113 -39.92 46.04 -11.42
CA ASP A 113 -41.13 46.51 -12.11
C ASP A 113 -41.85 45.43 -12.95
N ASN A 114 -41.19 44.30 -13.27
CA ASN A 114 -41.79 43.22 -14.06
C ASN A 114 -42.34 42.06 -13.21
N PHE A 115 -42.15 42.07 -11.89
CA PHE A 115 -42.45 40.91 -11.04
C PHE A 115 -43.54 41.11 -9.98
N TYR A 116 -44.18 42.28 -9.91
CA TYR A 116 -45.16 42.59 -8.85
C TYR A 116 -46.63 42.18 -9.11
N THR A 117 -46.94 41.40 -10.15
CA THR A 117 -48.32 40.88 -10.32
C THR A 117 -48.36 39.37 -10.53
N GLY A 118 -48.11 38.62 -9.45
CA GLY A 118 -48.62 37.26 -9.32
C GLY A 118 -50.14 37.28 -9.10
N ARG A 119 -50.86 36.33 -9.70
CA ARG A 119 -52.33 36.32 -9.86
C ARG A 119 -53.13 36.08 -8.58
N ASP A 120 -52.46 35.84 -7.44
CA ASP A 120 -53.10 35.43 -6.19
C ASP A 120 -52.69 36.38 -5.07
N GLY A 121 -52.98 37.68 -5.26
CA GLY A 121 -52.67 38.80 -4.35
C GLY A 121 -53.15 38.63 -2.91
N SER A 122 -52.55 37.68 -2.18
CA SER A 122 -52.62 37.56 -0.74
C SER A 122 -51.40 38.28 -0.17
N ALA A 123 -51.70 39.25 0.69
CA ALA A 123 -50.76 40.15 1.33
C ALA A 123 -49.79 39.39 2.25
N PHE A 124 -48.70 38.88 1.70
CA PHE A 124 -47.59 38.30 2.47
C PHE A 124 -46.49 39.33 2.79
N HIS A 125 -46.51 40.50 2.13
CA HIS A 125 -45.45 41.52 2.24
C HIS A 125 -45.71 42.62 3.28
N ASP A 126 -46.95 42.89 3.69
CA ASP A 126 -47.27 44.08 4.50
C ASP A 126 -47.30 43.85 6.01
N THR A 127 -47.13 42.62 6.50
CA THR A 127 -47.27 42.32 7.95
C THR A 127 -46.06 41.67 8.61
N LEU A 128 -44.97 41.42 7.88
CA LEU A 128 -43.78 40.80 8.46
C LEU A 128 -42.49 41.59 8.17
N ILE A 129 -42.03 42.23 9.25
CA ILE A 129 -40.72 42.84 9.49
C ILE A 129 -40.49 44.17 8.75
N PRO A 130 -41.07 45.29 9.20
CA PRO A 130 -40.51 46.61 8.87
C PRO A 130 -39.06 46.64 9.40
N ASP A 131 -38.11 47.05 8.56
CA ASP A 131 -36.65 47.13 8.83
C ASP A 131 -35.75 45.94 8.41
N LEU A 132 -36.04 45.29 7.27
CA LEU A 132 -35.03 44.43 6.63
C LEU A 132 -33.89 45.27 6.01
N SER A 133 -32.63 44.90 6.29
CA SER A 133 -31.45 45.56 5.70
C SER A 133 -31.47 45.48 4.15
N PRO A 134 -31.11 46.54 3.40
CA PRO A 134 -31.00 46.49 1.95
C PRO A 134 -30.07 45.37 1.45
N VAL A 135 -28.99 45.09 2.19
CA VAL A 135 -28.05 44.02 1.88
C VAL A 135 -28.70 42.64 2.03
N PHE A 136 -29.53 42.45 3.06
CA PHE A 136 -30.31 41.22 3.26
C PHE A 136 -31.32 41.01 2.13
N ILE A 137 -32.06 42.06 1.76
CA ILE A 137 -33.05 42.02 0.66
C ILE A 137 -32.37 41.68 -0.66
N ALA A 138 -31.21 42.29 -0.94
CA ALA A 138 -30.51 42.09 -2.21
C ALA A 138 -29.89 40.69 -2.33
N ASN A 139 -29.28 40.18 -1.25
CA ASN A 139 -28.44 38.98 -1.33
C ASN A 139 -29.12 37.72 -0.78
N LEU A 140 -29.73 37.79 0.40
CA LEU A 140 -30.20 36.60 1.12
C LEU A 140 -31.69 36.30 0.91
N TYR A 141 -32.54 37.33 0.85
CA TYR A 141 -33.99 37.20 0.66
C TYR A 141 -34.40 36.39 -0.59
N PRO A 142 -33.73 36.48 -1.75
CA PRO A 142 -34.06 35.67 -2.93
C PRO A 142 -34.00 34.16 -2.69
N ALA A 143 -33.08 33.69 -1.83
CA ALA A 143 -32.97 32.28 -1.42
C ALA A 143 -34.13 31.85 -0.50
N LEU A 144 -34.70 32.80 0.24
CA LEU A 144 -35.75 32.57 1.25
C LEU A 144 -37.17 32.77 0.72
N ARG A 145 -37.38 33.27 -0.51
CA ARG A 145 -38.71 33.65 -1.05
C ARG A 145 -39.81 32.57 -1.01
N LYS A 146 -39.42 31.30 -0.83
CA LYS A 146 -40.35 30.16 -0.74
C LYS A 146 -40.46 29.58 0.68
N LYS A 147 -39.76 30.18 1.64
CA LYS A 147 -39.74 29.75 3.04
C LYS A 147 -40.84 30.47 3.83
N THR A 148 -41.12 29.96 5.03
CA THR A 148 -42.12 30.56 5.90
C THR A 148 -41.65 31.92 6.43
N ALA A 149 -42.58 32.77 6.82
CA ALA A 149 -42.25 34.05 7.44
C ALA A 149 -41.39 33.91 8.72
N ALA A 150 -41.61 32.83 9.50
CA ALA A 150 -40.81 32.51 10.67
C ALA A 150 -39.34 32.23 10.28
N THR A 151 -39.11 31.44 9.22
CA THR A 151 -37.76 31.16 8.69
C THR A 151 -37.09 32.43 8.16
N VAL A 152 -37.84 33.34 7.52
CA VAL A 152 -37.31 34.63 7.07
C VAL A 152 -36.91 35.52 8.26
N ALA A 153 -37.74 35.55 9.32
CA ALA A 153 -37.45 36.30 10.54
C ALA A 153 -36.21 35.77 11.26
N GLU A 154 -36.09 34.45 11.38
CA GLU A 154 -34.93 33.76 11.94
C GLU A 154 -33.66 34.03 11.11
N ALA A 155 -33.72 33.89 9.79
CA ALA A 155 -32.60 34.20 8.91
C ALA A 155 -32.16 35.67 8.99
N HIS A 156 -33.10 36.60 9.15
CA HIS A 156 -32.78 38.02 9.36
C HIS A 156 -32.12 38.27 10.72
N ALA A 157 -32.58 37.60 11.79
CA ALA A 157 -31.93 37.66 13.09
C ALA A 157 -30.50 37.11 13.04
N LEU A 158 -30.29 35.97 12.36
CA LEU A 158 -28.97 35.40 12.13
C LEU A 158 -28.07 36.29 11.27
N PHE A 159 -28.62 36.92 10.23
CA PHE A 159 -27.88 37.87 9.37
C PHE A 159 -27.21 38.98 10.17
N HIS A 160 -27.95 39.60 11.10
CA HIS A 160 -27.41 40.63 12.00
C HIS A 160 -26.45 40.04 13.04
N ARG A 161 -26.81 38.89 13.62
CA ARG A 161 -25.98 38.23 14.65
C ARG A 161 -24.59 37.86 14.14
N PHE A 162 -24.49 37.41 12.89
CA PHE A 162 -23.23 37.07 12.23
C PHE A 162 -22.53 38.27 11.57
N GLY A 163 -23.17 39.44 11.55
CA GLY A 163 -22.63 40.62 10.87
C GLY A 163 -22.38 40.37 9.38
N LEU A 164 -23.25 39.60 8.71
CA LEU A 164 -23.05 39.17 7.31
C LEU A 164 -22.95 40.34 6.34
N GLU A 165 -23.44 41.52 6.72
CA GLU A 165 -23.26 42.76 5.96
C GLU A 165 -21.79 43.18 5.78
N ARG A 166 -20.86 42.66 6.62
CA ARG A 166 -19.44 43.03 6.64
C ARG A 166 -18.51 41.94 6.09
N ASP A 167 -19.03 40.74 5.84
CA ASP A 167 -18.27 39.60 5.32
C ASP A 167 -18.98 39.02 4.09
N GLU A 168 -18.56 39.51 2.92
CA GLU A 168 -19.13 39.13 1.62
C GLU A 168 -18.95 37.63 1.33
N SER A 169 -17.84 37.03 1.79
CA SER A 169 -17.57 35.61 1.58
C SER A 169 -18.51 34.74 2.39
N LEU A 170 -18.70 35.07 3.68
CA LEU A 170 -19.63 34.37 4.54
C LEU A 170 -21.08 34.56 4.06
N LEU A 171 -21.47 35.78 3.67
CA LEU A 171 -22.79 36.08 3.13
C LEU A 171 -23.10 35.25 1.86
N ALA A 172 -22.13 35.11 0.96
CA ALA A 172 -22.27 34.30 -0.24
C ALA A 172 -22.51 32.81 0.12
N CYS A 173 -21.69 32.25 1.03
CA CYS A 173 -21.86 30.86 1.46
C CYS A 173 -23.23 30.64 2.14
N VAL A 174 -23.64 31.52 3.06
CA VAL A 174 -24.91 31.41 3.78
C VAL A 174 -26.11 31.52 2.83
N THR A 175 -26.05 32.44 1.88
CA THR A 175 -27.08 32.59 0.84
C THR A 175 -27.24 31.31 0.04
N GLN A 176 -26.12 30.72 -0.39
CA GLN A 176 -26.13 29.46 -1.12
C GLN A 176 -26.68 28.31 -0.26
N LEU A 177 -26.32 28.25 1.02
CA LEU A 177 -26.82 27.22 1.94
C LEU A 177 -28.35 27.32 2.13
N TYR A 178 -28.90 28.51 2.37
CA TYR A 178 -30.36 28.68 2.50
C TYR A 178 -31.13 28.30 1.22
N ALA A 179 -30.49 28.41 0.06
CA ALA A 179 -31.04 27.94 -1.21
C ALA A 179 -31.01 26.40 -1.35
N LEU A 180 -30.07 25.73 -0.68
CA LEU A 180 -29.79 24.30 -0.82
C LEU A 180 -30.28 23.44 0.35
N SER A 181 -30.47 23.99 1.54
CA SER A 181 -30.75 23.24 2.77
C SER A 181 -31.72 23.97 3.71
N ASP A 182 -32.64 23.20 4.28
CA ASP A 182 -33.49 23.64 5.39
C ASP A 182 -32.74 23.69 6.73
N TYR A 183 -31.62 22.98 6.86
CA TYR A 183 -30.82 22.90 8.09
C TYR A 183 -29.83 24.08 8.26
N THR A 184 -29.85 25.05 7.35
CA THR A 184 -28.92 26.19 7.34
C THR A 184 -28.90 26.96 8.67
N PRO A 185 -30.04 27.27 9.34
CA PRO A 185 -30.02 27.94 10.64
C PRO A 185 -29.23 27.17 11.70
N HIS A 186 -29.37 25.85 11.76
CA HIS A 186 -28.72 25.03 12.78
C HIS A 186 -27.20 24.92 12.52
N TRP A 187 -26.79 24.81 11.25
CA TRP A 187 -25.38 24.91 10.88
C TRP A 187 -24.77 26.27 11.23
N LEU A 188 -25.53 27.36 11.04
CA LEU A 188 -25.13 28.69 11.49
C LEU A 188 -24.91 28.70 13.00
N GLU A 189 -25.83 28.17 13.80
CA GLU A 189 -25.67 28.10 15.25
C GLU A 189 -24.37 27.41 15.70
N ILE A 190 -23.99 26.29 15.06
CA ILE A 190 -22.70 25.62 15.34
C ILE A 190 -21.51 26.56 15.07
N THR A 191 -21.54 27.31 13.97
CA THR A 191 -20.43 28.20 13.59
C THR A 191 -20.29 29.45 14.46
N MET A 192 -21.27 29.77 15.32
CA MET A 192 -21.18 30.92 16.23
C MET A 192 -19.96 30.86 17.14
N ASN A 193 -19.52 29.65 17.48
CA ASN A 193 -18.39 29.43 18.38
C ASN A 193 -17.04 29.66 17.68
N PHE A 194 -17.03 29.92 16.37
CA PHE A 194 -15.80 30.10 15.60
C PHE A 194 -15.45 31.58 15.45
N SER A 195 -14.16 31.87 15.27
CA SER A 195 -13.73 33.22 14.89
C SER A 195 -14.29 33.59 13.51
N PRO A 196 -14.50 34.88 13.20
CA PRO A 196 -15.04 35.29 11.90
C PRO A 196 -14.31 34.69 10.69
N ARG A 197 -12.97 34.61 10.76
CA ARG A 197 -12.14 33.99 9.70
C ARG A 197 -12.43 32.49 9.50
N GLN A 198 -12.77 31.78 10.57
CA GLN A 198 -13.09 30.34 10.51
C GLN A 198 -14.53 30.09 10.04
N GLN A 199 -15.47 31.00 10.33
CA GLN A 199 -16.88 30.87 9.92
C GLN A 199 -17.01 30.72 8.40
N ALA A 200 -16.39 31.62 7.62
CA ALA A 200 -16.43 31.55 6.15
C ALA A 200 -15.76 30.26 5.62
N GLY A 201 -14.62 29.87 6.19
CA GLY A 201 -13.92 28.64 5.82
C GLY A 201 -14.75 27.38 6.10
N PHE A 202 -15.41 27.31 7.26
CA PHE A 202 -16.29 26.20 7.63
C PHE A 202 -17.49 26.11 6.70
N MET A 203 -18.17 27.22 6.42
CA MET A 203 -19.33 27.24 5.52
C MET A 203 -18.96 26.89 4.07
N GLY A 204 -17.78 27.33 3.61
CA GLY A 204 -17.22 26.90 2.32
C GLY A 204 -16.99 25.40 2.26
N MET A 205 -16.43 24.81 3.33
CA MET A 205 -16.21 23.34 3.42
C MET A 205 -17.52 22.56 3.52
N LEU A 206 -18.54 23.12 4.19
CA LEU A 206 -19.88 22.54 4.29
C LEU A 206 -20.54 22.42 2.91
N LEU A 207 -20.40 23.47 2.08
CA LEU A 207 -20.83 23.45 0.69
C LEU A 207 -20.02 22.46 -0.15
N LEU A 208 -18.69 22.46 -0.02
CA LEU A 208 -17.78 21.61 -0.79
C LEU A 208 -18.06 20.11 -0.56
N THR A 209 -18.24 19.72 0.70
CA THR A 209 -18.47 18.32 1.09
C THR A 209 -19.93 17.88 0.98
N LYS A 210 -20.85 18.83 0.77
CA LYS A 210 -22.31 18.65 0.78
C LYS A 210 -22.88 18.17 2.12
N ALA A 211 -22.15 18.33 3.21
CA ALA A 211 -22.63 17.95 4.54
C ALA A 211 -23.80 18.82 5.02
N TYR A 212 -24.12 19.93 4.34
CA TYR A 212 -25.34 20.70 4.57
C TYR A 212 -26.64 19.90 4.42
N GLN A 213 -26.59 18.71 3.80
CA GLN A 213 -27.73 17.80 3.66
C GLN A 213 -28.02 17.00 4.93
N ILE A 214 -27.08 16.98 5.87
CA ILE A 214 -27.21 16.30 7.16
C ILE A 214 -27.86 17.28 8.15
N ASP A 215 -28.83 16.77 8.90
CA ASP A 215 -29.46 17.49 10.01
C ASP A 215 -28.49 17.48 11.21
N PRO A 216 -27.90 18.63 11.58
CA PRO A 216 -26.92 18.68 12.66
C PRO A 216 -27.52 18.35 14.03
N ASP A 217 -28.84 18.48 14.21
CA ASP A 217 -29.50 18.20 15.49
C ASP A 217 -29.56 16.71 15.82
N LEU A 218 -29.40 15.85 14.80
CA LEU A 218 -29.26 14.40 14.98
C LEU A 218 -27.88 14.03 15.56
N THR A 219 -26.97 15.00 15.68
CA THR A 219 -25.63 14.86 16.24
C THR A 219 -25.39 15.94 17.32
N PRO A 220 -25.95 15.77 18.54
CA PRO A 220 -25.91 16.80 19.58
C PRO A 220 -24.49 17.26 19.96
N GLU A 221 -23.48 16.41 19.81
CA GLU A 221 -22.09 16.72 20.15
C GLU A 221 -21.34 17.49 19.04
N LEU A 222 -21.95 17.67 17.87
CA LEU A 222 -21.29 18.23 16.70
C LEU A 222 -20.75 19.64 16.94
N GLY A 223 -21.47 20.46 17.70
CA GLY A 223 -21.03 21.80 18.08
C GLY A 223 -19.74 21.79 18.91
N GLU A 224 -19.63 20.87 19.87
CA GLU A 224 -18.42 20.70 20.68
C GLU A 224 -17.25 20.20 19.83
N ILE A 225 -17.49 19.17 19.00
CA ILE A 225 -16.47 18.58 18.12
C ILE A 225 -15.92 19.61 17.15
N ALA A 226 -16.81 20.40 16.53
CA ALA A 226 -16.40 21.40 15.56
C ALA A 226 -15.60 22.54 16.23
N THR A 227 -15.93 22.89 17.48
CA THR A 227 -15.16 23.85 18.28
C THR A 227 -13.78 23.30 18.66
N GLU A 228 -13.70 22.03 19.06
CA GLU A 228 -12.43 21.33 19.32
C GLU A 228 -11.53 21.34 18.08
N ILE A 229 -12.08 21.02 16.91
CA ILE A 229 -11.37 21.04 15.62
C ILE A 229 -10.94 22.45 15.24
N ALA A 230 -11.79 23.47 15.41
CA ALA A 230 -11.47 24.85 15.07
C ALA A 230 -10.23 25.36 15.83
N ASN A 231 -10.00 24.87 17.05
CA ASN A 231 -8.85 25.22 17.87
C ASN A 231 -7.59 24.39 17.57
N SER A 232 -7.65 23.41 16.67
CA SER A 232 -6.52 22.60 16.26
C SER A 232 -5.63 23.33 15.22
N PRO A 233 -4.29 23.12 15.25
CA PRO A 233 -3.39 23.61 14.20
C PRO A 233 -3.78 23.16 12.78
N GLU A 234 -4.45 22.02 12.65
CA GLU A 234 -4.92 21.43 11.38
C GLU A 234 -6.42 21.64 11.13
N SER A 235 -7.02 22.66 11.75
CA SER A 235 -8.46 22.93 11.74
C SER A 235 -9.11 22.80 10.36
N ALA A 236 -8.54 23.43 9.31
CA ALA A 236 -9.11 23.37 7.96
C ALA A 236 -9.20 21.94 7.39
N TYR A 237 -8.15 21.13 7.58
CA TYR A 237 -8.11 19.75 7.09
C TYR A 237 -9.05 18.85 7.91
N ARG A 238 -9.08 19.01 9.23
CA ARG A 238 -9.97 18.25 10.11
C ARG A 238 -11.44 18.62 9.93
N THR A 239 -11.76 19.89 9.71
CA THR A 239 -13.11 20.34 9.33
C THR A 239 -13.54 19.70 8.02
N TYR A 240 -12.67 19.69 7.00
CA TYR A 240 -12.94 19.01 5.75
C TYR A 240 -13.22 17.50 5.97
N CYS A 241 -12.40 16.82 6.75
CA CYS A 241 -12.57 15.40 7.05
C CYS A 241 -13.85 15.11 7.86
N LEU A 242 -14.17 15.93 8.87
CA LEU A 242 -15.40 15.80 9.65
C LEU A 242 -16.63 15.92 8.77
N LEU A 243 -16.73 17.01 8.00
CA LEU A 243 -17.90 17.28 7.17
C LEU A 243 -18.01 16.25 6.05
N ARG A 244 -16.90 15.86 5.41
CA ARG A 244 -16.92 14.78 4.43
C ARG A 244 -17.40 13.47 5.07
N GLY A 245 -16.86 13.07 6.22
CA GLY A 245 -17.27 11.86 6.93
C GLY A 245 -18.78 11.86 7.22
N LEU A 246 -19.32 12.96 7.75
CA LEU A 246 -20.76 13.13 7.98
C LEU A 246 -21.59 12.96 6.71
N ALA A 247 -21.16 13.55 5.59
CA ALA A 247 -21.82 13.40 4.30
C ALA A 247 -21.81 11.95 3.79
N HIS A 248 -20.83 11.15 4.22
CA HIS A 248 -20.74 9.71 3.96
C HIS A 248 -21.43 8.84 5.03
N GLY A 249 -22.08 9.45 6.03
CA GLY A 249 -22.77 8.73 7.12
C GLY A 249 -21.84 8.21 8.22
N VAL A 250 -20.61 8.71 8.31
CA VAL A 250 -19.67 8.36 9.39
C VAL A 250 -20.07 9.10 10.67
N ASP A 251 -20.13 8.37 11.77
CA ASP A 251 -20.42 8.92 13.10
C ASP A 251 -19.40 10.00 13.53
N SER A 252 -19.93 11.12 14.05
CA SER A 252 -19.11 12.27 14.46
C SER A 252 -18.24 11.98 15.68
N ARG A 253 -18.72 11.17 16.64
CA ARG A 253 -17.96 10.82 17.84
C ARG A 253 -16.79 9.91 17.48
N TYR A 254 -17.00 8.95 16.57
CA TYR A 254 -15.93 8.11 16.03
C TYR A 254 -14.81 8.94 15.38
N LEU A 255 -15.16 9.97 14.59
CA LEU A 255 -14.20 10.89 13.98
C LEU A 255 -13.46 11.73 15.04
N ARG A 256 -14.18 12.23 16.06
CA ARG A 256 -13.59 12.97 17.20
C ARG A 256 -12.51 12.13 17.90
N GLU A 257 -12.81 10.87 18.22
CA GLU A 257 -11.86 9.97 18.85
C GLU A 257 -10.64 9.71 17.96
N GLY A 258 -10.83 9.59 16.65
CA GLY A 258 -9.73 9.50 15.69
C GLY A 258 -8.81 10.74 15.70
N PHE A 259 -9.40 11.94 15.72
CA PHE A 259 -8.62 13.19 15.78
C PHE A 259 -7.80 13.33 17.06
N ARG A 260 -8.39 12.97 18.21
CA ARG A 260 -7.72 12.96 19.52
C ARG A 260 -6.58 11.95 19.55
N LEU A 261 -6.81 10.75 19.02
CA LEU A 261 -5.77 9.73 18.93
C LEU A 261 -4.62 10.19 18.04
N ASN A 262 -4.90 10.87 16.93
CA ASN A 262 -3.87 11.41 16.05
C ASN A 262 -3.05 12.53 16.70
N ASP A 263 -3.67 13.41 17.49
CA ASP A 263 -2.96 14.43 18.26
C ASP A 263 -2.00 13.80 19.27
N ARG A 264 -2.48 12.79 20.00
CA ARG A 264 -1.67 12.04 20.95
C ARG A 264 -0.48 11.36 20.28
N CYS A 265 -0.71 10.70 19.14
CA CYS A 265 0.32 9.96 18.43
C CYS A 265 1.24 10.83 17.56
N GLN A 266 0.96 12.14 17.41
CA GLN A 266 1.71 13.06 16.54
C GLN A 266 1.88 12.53 15.11
N MET A 267 0.82 11.96 14.55
CA MET A 267 0.86 11.35 13.22
C MET A 267 0.30 12.29 12.15
N SER A 268 0.82 12.17 10.93
CA SER A 268 0.29 12.83 9.74
C SER A 268 -0.65 11.88 8.97
N ARG A 269 -1.72 11.39 9.62
CA ARG A 269 -2.62 10.41 8.97
C ARG A 269 -3.66 11.07 8.07
N SER A 270 -3.98 10.39 6.97
CA SER A 270 -5.03 10.78 6.04
C SER A 270 -6.43 10.40 6.54
N PHE A 271 -7.17 11.33 7.16
CA PHE A 271 -8.58 11.14 7.55
C PHE A 271 -9.57 11.22 6.38
N HIS A 272 -9.16 11.76 5.25
CA HIS A 272 -10.06 11.94 4.11
C HIS A 272 -10.48 10.60 3.44
N GLU A 273 -9.90 9.46 3.83
CA GLU A 273 -10.24 8.14 3.26
C GLU A 273 -11.30 7.38 4.08
N ILE A 274 -11.84 8.00 5.14
CA ILE A 274 -12.76 7.33 6.07
C ILE A 274 -14.19 7.38 5.51
N ASP A 275 -14.77 6.20 5.28
CA ASP A 275 -16.12 6.01 4.75
C ASP A 275 -17.00 5.10 5.62
N GLN A 276 -16.47 4.64 6.76
CA GLN A 276 -17.13 3.72 7.69
C GLN A 276 -16.95 4.21 9.12
N SER A 277 -17.93 3.91 9.97
CA SER A 277 -17.95 4.24 11.39
C SER A 277 -18.07 2.99 12.25
N GLY A 278 -17.53 3.06 13.45
CA GLY A 278 -17.72 2.07 14.51
C GLY A 278 -17.58 2.72 15.88
N GLU A 279 -17.65 1.94 16.93
CA GLU A 279 -17.33 2.41 18.28
C GLU A 279 -15.82 2.29 18.50
N PHE A 280 -15.18 3.24 19.18
CA PHE A 280 -13.77 3.12 19.55
C PHE A 280 -13.67 2.99 21.07
N PRO A 281 -13.12 1.90 21.62
CA PRO A 281 -13.14 1.65 23.07
C PRO A 281 -12.01 2.41 23.77
N THR A 282 -12.10 3.74 23.80
CA THR A 282 -11.07 4.64 24.33
C THR A 282 -10.67 4.25 25.75
N GLU A 283 -11.64 4.06 26.65
CA GLU A 283 -11.37 3.72 28.06
C GLU A 283 -10.63 2.39 28.23
N THR A 284 -10.85 1.42 27.34
CA THR A 284 -10.18 0.10 27.40
C THR A 284 -8.79 0.16 26.78
N LEU A 285 -8.63 0.86 25.65
CA LEU A 285 -7.37 0.91 24.92
C LEU A 285 -6.36 1.87 25.55
N GLU A 286 -6.80 2.98 26.14
CA GLU A 286 -5.91 4.01 26.67
C GLU A 286 -4.88 3.46 27.68
N PRO A 287 -5.24 2.65 28.70
CA PRO A 287 -4.26 2.03 29.60
C PRO A 287 -3.31 1.04 28.91
N ILE A 288 -3.72 0.44 27.79
CA ILE A 288 -2.87 -0.46 27.00
C ILE A 288 -1.85 0.38 26.22
N LEU A 289 -2.31 1.45 25.58
CA LEU A 289 -1.47 2.35 24.79
C LEU A 289 -0.46 3.10 25.66
N GLU A 290 -0.85 3.57 26.84
CA GLU A 290 0.07 4.23 27.80
C GLU A 290 1.22 3.31 28.21
N ARG A 291 0.93 2.05 28.52
CA ARG A 291 1.95 1.05 28.88
C ARG A 291 2.96 0.87 27.75
N ILE A 292 2.50 0.81 26.50
CA ILE A 292 3.36 0.58 25.33
C ILE A 292 4.18 1.85 25.01
N GLU A 293 3.58 3.03 25.08
CA GLU A 293 4.28 4.30 24.83
C GLU A 293 5.43 4.52 25.82
N CYS A 294 5.26 4.10 27.08
CA CYS A 294 6.31 4.15 28.10
C CYS A 294 7.52 3.24 27.78
N GLU A 295 7.34 2.21 26.95
CA GLU A 295 8.41 1.29 26.54
C GLU A 295 9.21 1.82 25.32
N GLY A 296 8.81 2.98 24.76
CA GLY A 296 9.55 3.68 23.71
C GLY A 296 9.37 3.11 22.29
N ASP A 297 8.35 2.27 22.05
CA ASP A 297 8.06 1.70 20.73
C ASP A 297 7.42 2.78 19.82
N SER A 298 8.20 3.30 18.85
CA SER A 298 7.68 4.25 17.85
C SER A 298 6.57 3.65 16.98
N ASP A 299 6.54 2.32 16.80
CA ASP A 299 5.50 1.66 16.02
C ASP A 299 4.16 1.64 16.74
N ALA A 300 4.15 1.78 18.07
CA ALA A 300 2.94 1.80 18.88
C ALA A 300 1.95 2.87 18.40
N ARG A 301 2.48 4.08 18.13
CA ARG A 301 1.70 5.22 17.63
C ARG A 301 0.99 4.89 16.32
N TRP A 302 1.73 4.31 15.38
CA TRP A 302 1.17 3.89 14.10
C TRP A 302 0.15 2.74 14.25
N LYS A 303 0.40 1.80 15.16
CA LYS A 303 -0.53 0.70 15.47
C LYS A 303 -1.85 1.23 16.05
N SER A 304 -1.83 2.22 16.94
CA SER A 304 -3.04 2.83 17.53
C SER A 304 -4.02 3.34 16.49
N MET A 305 -3.55 4.14 15.53
CA MET A 305 -4.40 4.67 14.47
C MET A 305 -4.96 3.57 13.56
N ASN A 306 -4.24 2.45 13.43
CA ASN A 306 -4.74 1.30 12.70
C ASN A 306 -5.82 0.53 13.47
N PHE A 307 -5.75 0.46 14.80
CA PHE A 307 -6.83 -0.08 15.63
C PHE A 307 -8.09 0.76 15.51
N TRP A 308 -7.96 2.08 15.64
CA TRP A 308 -9.07 2.99 15.42
C TRP A 308 -9.73 2.75 14.05
N THR A 309 -8.94 2.69 12.98
CA THR A 309 -9.47 2.40 11.63
C THR A 309 -10.12 1.02 11.53
N ALA A 310 -9.57 0.01 12.21
CA ALA A 310 -10.11 -1.34 12.20
C ALA A 310 -11.47 -1.43 12.91
N CYS A 311 -11.66 -0.71 14.01
CA CYS A 311 -12.94 -0.63 14.72
C CYS A 311 -14.08 -0.11 13.82
N GLY A 312 -13.78 0.80 12.89
CA GLY A 312 -14.76 1.28 11.92
C GLY A 312 -15.07 0.29 10.79
N LYS A 313 -14.15 -0.63 10.48
CA LYS A 313 -14.28 -1.57 9.34
C LYS A 313 -14.75 -2.98 9.74
N LEU A 314 -14.52 -3.39 10.98
CA LEU A 314 -14.71 -4.76 11.44
C LEU A 314 -15.81 -4.83 12.51
N ASP A 315 -17.02 -5.21 12.08
CA ASP A 315 -18.18 -5.34 12.95
C ASP A 315 -17.89 -6.22 14.19
N GLY A 316 -18.13 -5.69 15.39
CA GLY A 316 -17.95 -6.40 16.65
C GLY A 316 -16.52 -6.40 17.22
N LEU A 317 -15.54 -5.82 16.54
CA LEU A 317 -14.16 -5.73 17.06
C LEU A 317 -14.12 -4.96 18.40
N THR A 318 -14.89 -3.89 18.52
CA THR A 318 -14.94 -3.07 19.75
C THR A 318 -15.49 -3.85 20.93
N ALA A 319 -16.64 -4.50 20.75
CA ALA A 319 -17.22 -5.38 21.77
C ALA A 319 -16.27 -6.53 22.15
N LEU A 320 -15.52 -7.09 21.18
CA LEU A 320 -14.49 -8.07 21.46
C LEU A 320 -13.42 -7.48 22.38
N ILE A 321 -12.85 -6.32 22.04
CA ILE A 321 -11.81 -5.64 22.83
C ILE A 321 -12.29 -5.35 24.24
N GLU A 322 -13.49 -4.80 24.41
CA GLU A 322 -14.08 -4.46 25.72
C GLU A 322 -14.37 -5.68 26.58
N SER A 323 -14.68 -6.83 25.96
CA SER A 323 -14.97 -8.07 26.69
C SER A 323 -13.74 -8.74 27.31
N ARG A 324 -12.52 -8.27 27.02
CA ARG A 324 -11.26 -8.91 27.45
C ARG A 324 -10.63 -8.20 28.64
N ASP A 325 -10.11 -9.02 29.56
CA ASP A 325 -9.18 -8.54 30.58
C ASP A 325 -7.77 -8.42 29.99
N TRP A 326 -7.38 -7.22 29.58
CA TRP A 326 -6.05 -6.95 29.03
C TRP A 326 -4.93 -6.86 30.08
N SER A 327 -5.27 -6.86 31.37
CA SER A 327 -4.28 -6.82 32.45
C SER A 327 -3.56 -8.17 32.62
N GLN A 328 -4.16 -9.26 32.16
CA GLN A 328 -3.57 -10.60 32.22
C GLN A 328 -2.38 -10.79 31.24
N TRP A 329 -2.21 -9.89 30.27
CA TRP A 329 -1.18 -9.97 29.23
C TRP A 329 -0.07 -8.94 29.47
N ARG A 330 1.17 -9.32 29.13
CA ARG A 330 2.28 -8.35 29.00
C ARG A 330 1.95 -7.34 27.89
N SER A 331 2.49 -6.12 27.96
CA SER A 331 2.22 -5.03 27.00
C SER A 331 2.47 -5.44 25.54
N ASP A 332 3.59 -6.11 25.29
CA ASP A 332 4.00 -6.59 23.95
C ASP A 332 3.04 -7.65 23.38
N ILE A 333 2.54 -8.54 24.24
CA ILE A 333 1.59 -9.59 23.88
C ILE A 333 0.19 -9.03 23.67
N ALA A 334 -0.26 -8.12 24.55
CA ALA A 334 -1.53 -7.40 24.39
C ALA A 334 -1.57 -6.65 23.05
N LEU A 335 -0.50 -5.93 22.72
CA LEU A 335 -0.36 -5.22 21.45
C LEU A 335 -0.39 -6.17 20.26
N SER A 336 0.36 -7.27 20.32
CA SER A 336 0.39 -8.27 19.25
C SER A 336 -0.97 -8.94 19.04
N LEU A 337 -1.74 -9.14 20.11
CA LEU A 337 -3.09 -9.71 20.04
C LEU A 337 -4.11 -8.71 19.45
N LEU A 338 -4.06 -7.44 19.86
CA LEU A 338 -4.84 -6.36 19.22
C LEU A 338 -4.51 -6.25 17.72
N TYR A 339 -3.24 -6.41 17.39
CA TYR A 339 -2.76 -6.39 16.00
C TYR A 339 -3.23 -7.58 15.20
N PHE A 340 -3.26 -8.78 15.79
CA PHE A 340 -3.89 -9.95 15.19
C PHE A 340 -5.38 -9.70 14.88
N TYR A 341 -6.15 -9.17 15.83
CA TYR A 341 -7.59 -8.93 15.62
C TYR A 341 -7.91 -7.83 14.61
N SER A 342 -7.08 -6.79 14.54
CA SER A 342 -7.26 -5.67 13.59
C SER A 342 -6.66 -5.93 12.20
N CYS A 343 -5.78 -6.93 12.07
CA CYS A 343 -5.09 -7.29 10.83
C CYS A 343 -6.01 -7.35 9.59
N PRO A 344 -7.21 -7.97 9.63
CA PRO A 344 -8.09 -8.04 8.46
C PRO A 344 -8.50 -6.69 7.87
N ALA A 345 -8.55 -5.62 8.66
CA ALA A 345 -9.02 -4.29 8.23
C ALA A 345 -8.13 -3.60 7.19
N ARG A 346 -6.94 -4.16 6.96
CA ARG A 346 -5.92 -3.65 6.06
C ARG A 346 -5.85 -4.39 4.73
N LEU A 347 -6.63 -5.46 4.59
CA LEU A 347 -6.74 -6.16 3.31
C LEU A 347 -7.46 -5.24 2.32
N GLU A 348 -6.92 -5.17 1.10
CA GLU A 348 -7.46 -4.31 0.04
C GLU A 348 -8.88 -4.71 -0.36
N SER A 349 -9.20 -6.01 -0.27
CA SER A 349 -10.51 -6.57 -0.58
C SER A 349 -11.43 -6.53 0.65
N PRO A 350 -12.50 -5.70 0.66
CA PRO A 350 -13.41 -5.63 1.79
C PRO A 350 -14.14 -6.95 2.08
N SER A 351 -14.44 -7.75 1.05
CA SER A 351 -15.07 -9.07 1.23
C SER A 351 -14.11 -10.07 1.87
N GLU A 352 -12.83 -10.01 1.51
CA GLU A 352 -11.80 -10.85 2.12
C GLU A 352 -11.59 -10.45 3.58
N ALA A 353 -11.44 -9.15 3.86
CA ALA A 353 -11.36 -8.58 5.20
C ALA A 353 -12.48 -9.09 6.11
N LYS A 354 -13.74 -8.98 5.66
CA LYS A 354 -14.91 -9.46 6.42
C LYS A 354 -14.89 -10.97 6.65
N THR A 355 -14.43 -11.75 5.67
CA THR A 355 -14.39 -13.21 5.78
C THR A 355 -13.35 -13.67 6.79
N LYS A 356 -12.12 -13.13 6.70
CA LYS A 356 -11.05 -13.46 7.65
C LYS A 356 -11.37 -12.94 9.06
N TRP A 357 -11.95 -11.76 9.17
CA TRP A 357 -12.41 -11.22 10.45
C TRP A 357 -13.46 -12.11 11.11
N ARG A 358 -14.51 -12.54 10.40
CA ARG A 358 -15.52 -13.44 10.96
C ARG A 358 -14.91 -14.74 11.50
N SER A 359 -13.93 -15.30 10.79
CA SER A 359 -13.20 -16.50 11.22
C SER A 359 -12.37 -16.23 12.48
N ALA A 360 -11.55 -15.19 12.48
CA ALA A 360 -10.74 -14.80 13.64
C ALA A 360 -11.59 -14.49 14.88
N HIS A 361 -12.68 -13.74 14.69
CA HIS A 361 -13.64 -13.39 15.74
C HIS A 361 -14.33 -14.64 16.31
N ALA A 362 -14.81 -15.55 15.47
CA ALA A 362 -15.45 -16.81 15.91
C ALA A 362 -14.51 -17.74 16.70
N HIS A 363 -13.19 -17.56 16.58
CA HIS A 363 -12.18 -18.37 17.24
C HIS A 363 -11.33 -17.58 18.26
N ALA A 364 -11.74 -16.36 18.62
CA ALA A 364 -10.98 -15.49 19.52
C ALA A 364 -10.74 -16.15 20.89
N ASP A 365 -11.80 -16.63 21.55
CA ASP A 365 -11.70 -17.32 22.85
C ASP A 365 -10.73 -18.50 22.80
N LYS A 366 -10.84 -19.34 21.76
CA LYS A 366 -9.99 -20.53 21.62
C LYS A 366 -8.53 -20.15 21.36
N THR A 367 -8.30 -19.10 20.57
CA THR A 367 -6.96 -18.57 20.29
C THR A 367 -6.31 -18.08 21.57
N GLU A 368 -7.04 -17.33 22.41
CA GLU A 368 -6.55 -16.86 23.70
C GLU A 368 -6.30 -18.01 24.70
N GLU A 369 -7.18 -19.02 24.75
CA GLU A 369 -6.97 -20.23 25.56
C GLU A 369 -5.68 -20.96 25.18
N ILE A 370 -5.39 -21.07 23.88
CA ILE A 370 -4.14 -21.65 23.38
C ILE A 370 -2.96 -20.76 23.77
N LEU A 371 -3.04 -19.45 23.55
CA LEU A 371 -2.00 -18.48 23.88
C LEU A 371 -1.58 -18.55 25.37
N LYS A 372 -2.53 -18.76 26.28
CA LYS A 372 -2.26 -18.94 27.73
C LYS A 372 -1.42 -20.19 28.04
N ARG A 373 -1.49 -21.23 27.20
CA ARG A 373 -0.73 -22.47 27.34
C ARG A 373 0.66 -22.39 26.70
N ILE A 374 0.86 -21.44 25.78
CA ILE A 374 2.17 -21.18 25.16
C ILE A 374 3.12 -20.54 26.18
N PRO A 375 4.35 -21.03 26.33
CA PRO A 375 5.33 -20.39 27.20
C PRO A 375 5.61 -18.94 26.78
N SER A 376 5.84 -18.08 27.76
CA SER A 376 5.86 -16.61 27.58
C SER A 376 6.87 -16.11 26.52
N GLU A 377 7.96 -16.84 26.31
CA GLU A 377 9.00 -16.54 25.33
C GLU A 377 8.63 -16.95 23.90
N TYR A 378 7.55 -17.73 23.70
CA TYR A 378 7.02 -18.12 22.38
C TYR A 378 5.70 -17.42 22.02
N GLN A 379 5.09 -16.67 22.95
CA GLN A 379 3.80 -16.00 22.71
C GLN A 379 3.88 -15.00 21.55
N SER A 380 4.97 -14.25 21.42
CA SER A 380 5.18 -13.33 20.29
C SER A 380 5.25 -14.08 18.95
N LYS A 381 6.04 -15.16 18.86
CA LYS A 381 6.09 -16.03 17.67
C LYS A 381 4.72 -16.60 17.32
N PHE A 382 3.93 -17.03 18.31
CA PHE A 382 2.57 -17.53 18.08
C PHE A 382 1.70 -16.46 17.41
N LEU A 383 1.64 -15.26 17.98
CA LEU A 383 0.78 -14.18 17.49
C LEU A 383 1.25 -13.61 16.16
N GLU A 384 2.55 -13.41 15.97
CA GLU A 384 3.11 -12.96 14.69
C GLU A 384 2.83 -13.98 13.60
N SER A 385 3.02 -15.27 13.88
CA SER A 385 2.79 -16.31 12.89
C SER A 385 1.30 -16.46 12.53
N LEU A 386 0.40 -16.30 13.50
CA LEU A 386 -1.05 -16.31 13.26
C LEU A 386 -1.51 -15.05 12.51
N ARG A 387 -0.89 -13.89 12.80
CA ARG A 387 -1.11 -12.66 12.05
C ARG A 387 -0.68 -12.80 10.60
N GLU A 388 0.52 -13.29 10.32
CA GLU A 388 0.98 -13.52 8.95
C GLU A 388 0.05 -14.49 8.21
N PHE A 389 -0.54 -15.46 8.91
CA PHE A 389 -1.52 -16.38 8.33
C PHE A 389 -2.76 -15.61 7.87
N VAL A 390 -3.35 -14.79 8.75
CA VAL A 390 -4.48 -13.91 8.40
C VAL A 390 -4.14 -12.95 7.27
N TRP A 391 -2.95 -12.36 7.29
CA TRP A 391 -2.55 -11.42 6.25
C TRP A 391 -2.41 -12.10 4.89
N ARG A 392 -1.61 -13.17 4.81
CA ARG A 392 -1.10 -13.69 3.54
C ARG A 392 -1.89 -14.85 2.95
N THR A 393 -2.59 -15.65 3.76
CA THR A 393 -3.13 -16.89 3.19
C THR A 393 -4.34 -16.63 2.28
N GLU A 394 -4.23 -17.17 1.06
CA GLU A 394 -5.31 -17.28 0.07
C GLU A 394 -6.21 -18.50 0.34
N CYS A 395 -6.29 -18.97 1.60
CA CYS A 395 -7.03 -20.16 1.93
C CYS A 395 -8.49 -20.05 1.43
N LYS A 396 -8.90 -20.96 0.55
CA LYS A 396 -10.27 -20.98 0.03
C LYS A 396 -11.30 -21.31 1.11
N ASP A 397 -10.85 -21.92 2.20
CA ASP A 397 -11.65 -22.34 3.34
C ASP A 397 -11.30 -21.54 4.60
N TRP A 398 -11.41 -20.21 4.51
CA TRP A 398 -11.42 -19.32 5.68
C TRP A 398 -12.60 -19.58 6.64
N GLY A 399 -13.39 -20.63 6.41
CA GLY A 399 -14.48 -21.07 7.28
C GLY A 399 -13.98 -21.63 8.62
N ALA A 400 -14.64 -22.68 9.09
CA ALA A 400 -14.57 -23.13 10.49
C ALA A 400 -13.25 -23.81 10.91
N ARG A 401 -12.30 -24.08 10.00
CA ARG A 401 -11.12 -24.91 10.31
C ARG A 401 -9.76 -24.24 10.13
N SER A 402 -9.64 -23.20 9.31
CA SER A 402 -8.33 -22.59 9.02
C SER A 402 -7.61 -22.04 10.25
N ILE A 403 -8.31 -21.26 11.09
CA ILE A 403 -7.74 -20.75 12.35
C ILE A 403 -7.48 -21.89 13.35
N PRO A 404 -8.40 -22.83 13.61
CA PRO A 404 -8.12 -23.98 14.46
C PRO A 404 -6.92 -24.82 14.03
N ASP A 405 -6.78 -25.15 12.75
CA ASP A 405 -5.66 -25.93 12.22
C ASP A 405 -4.33 -25.16 12.39
N ALA A 406 -4.33 -23.84 12.13
CA ALA A 406 -3.17 -22.97 12.35
C ALA A 406 -2.79 -22.90 13.84
N CYS A 407 -3.77 -22.72 14.73
CA CYS A 407 -3.53 -22.68 16.17
C CYS A 407 -3.01 -24.03 16.71
N ALA A 408 -3.53 -25.16 16.23
CA ALA A 408 -3.04 -26.49 16.61
C ALA A 408 -1.58 -26.72 16.16
N LEU A 409 -1.24 -26.27 14.95
CA LEU A 409 0.14 -26.33 14.48
C LEU A 409 1.06 -25.38 15.26
N LEU A 410 0.61 -24.16 15.55
CA LEU A 410 1.38 -23.19 16.33
C LEU A 410 1.58 -23.64 17.77
N GLU A 411 0.58 -24.25 18.41
CA GLU A 411 0.73 -24.88 19.73
C GLU A 411 1.86 -25.92 19.75
N ARG A 412 2.05 -26.63 18.63
CA ARG A 412 3.15 -27.57 18.48
C ARG A 412 4.51 -26.88 18.33
N ILE A 413 4.63 -25.85 17.47
CA ILE A 413 5.92 -25.24 17.10
C ILE A 413 6.36 -24.05 17.99
N CYS A 414 5.50 -23.64 18.93
CA CYS A 414 5.76 -22.60 19.92
C CYS A 414 6.04 -23.21 21.31
N ARG A 415 7.07 -24.06 21.39
CA ARG A 415 7.52 -24.74 22.63
C ARG A 415 9.06 -24.84 22.69
N PRO A 416 9.66 -25.14 23.86
CA PRO A 416 11.12 -25.09 24.10
C PRO A 416 12.01 -25.86 23.12
N THR A 417 11.45 -26.85 22.41
CA THR A 417 12.15 -27.63 21.37
C THR A 417 12.48 -26.82 20.11
N PHE A 418 11.86 -25.66 19.91
CA PHE A 418 11.96 -24.81 18.70
C PHE A 418 12.54 -23.44 19.01
N HIS A 419 12.88 -22.64 18.00
CA HIS A 419 13.42 -21.29 18.24
C HIS A 419 12.29 -20.29 18.59
N PRO A 420 12.43 -19.45 19.63
CA PRO A 420 11.35 -18.58 20.11
C PRO A 420 11.03 -17.39 19.19
N SER A 421 11.95 -16.99 18.31
CA SER A 421 11.77 -15.83 17.42
C SER A 421 11.98 -16.13 15.95
N LEU A 422 12.14 -17.40 15.56
CA LEU A 422 12.39 -17.71 14.16
C LEU A 422 11.09 -17.70 13.36
N GLU A 423 11.03 -16.80 12.38
CA GLU A 423 9.89 -16.67 11.49
C GLU A 423 9.85 -17.81 10.46
N THR A 424 8.93 -18.74 10.67
CA THR A 424 8.66 -19.85 9.75
C THR A 424 7.22 -19.88 9.26
N SER A 425 6.45 -18.84 9.62
CA SER A 425 5.05 -18.62 9.26
C SER A 425 4.81 -18.87 7.78
N TYR A 426 5.59 -18.21 6.92
CA TYR A 426 5.51 -18.30 5.46
C TYR A 426 5.35 -19.72 4.93
N LEU A 427 6.07 -20.69 5.50
CA LEU A 427 6.13 -22.02 4.92
C LEU A 427 4.92 -22.89 5.29
N TRP A 428 4.55 -22.94 6.56
CA TRP A 428 3.45 -23.82 6.98
C TRP A 428 2.08 -23.25 6.64
N MET A 429 1.96 -21.93 6.49
CA MET A 429 0.71 -21.29 6.07
C MET A 429 0.31 -21.73 4.67
N ASP A 430 1.27 -21.88 3.76
CA ASP A 430 1.07 -22.42 2.41
C ASP A 430 0.61 -23.89 2.47
N PHE A 431 1.16 -24.67 3.39
CA PHE A 431 0.71 -26.04 3.59
C PHE A 431 -0.75 -26.09 4.05
N ILE A 432 -1.13 -25.32 5.07
CA ILE A 432 -2.54 -25.27 5.51
C ILE A 432 -3.46 -24.78 4.40
N ALA A 433 -3.04 -23.78 3.61
CA ALA A 433 -3.84 -23.20 2.54
C ALA A 433 -4.23 -24.21 1.45
N TYR A 434 -3.31 -25.13 1.10
CA TYR A 434 -3.47 -26.03 -0.04
C TYR A 434 -3.66 -27.50 0.34
N PHE A 435 -3.40 -27.89 1.58
CA PHE A 435 -3.66 -29.24 2.06
C PHE A 435 -5.13 -29.42 2.38
N ASP A 436 -5.66 -30.61 2.06
CA ASP A 436 -6.97 -31.05 2.51
C ASP A 436 -6.98 -31.36 4.02
N ILE A 437 -8.14 -31.68 4.57
CA ILE A 437 -8.32 -31.96 6.00
C ILE A 437 -7.38 -33.07 6.49
N SER A 438 -7.28 -34.19 5.77
CA SER A 438 -6.46 -35.34 6.20
C SER A 438 -4.97 -35.01 6.14
N GLN A 439 -4.57 -34.25 5.12
CA GLN A 439 -3.20 -33.78 4.95
C GLN A 439 -2.80 -32.78 6.05
N ARG A 440 -3.71 -31.89 6.48
CA ARG A 440 -3.47 -30.98 7.62
C ARG A 440 -3.32 -31.72 8.93
N GLU A 441 -4.16 -32.71 9.19
CA GLU A 441 -4.04 -33.58 10.38
C GLU A 441 -2.69 -34.30 10.40
N SER A 442 -2.25 -34.80 9.24
CA SER A 442 -0.93 -35.41 9.07
C SER A 442 0.22 -34.42 9.25
N LEU A 443 0.08 -33.18 8.79
CA LEU A 443 1.06 -32.11 9.00
C LEU A 443 1.19 -31.77 10.49
N ILE A 444 0.07 -31.61 11.21
CA ILE A 444 0.07 -31.35 12.66
C ILE A 444 0.71 -32.52 13.43
N GLY A 445 0.47 -33.75 12.96
CA GLY A 445 1.05 -34.98 13.50
C GLY A 445 2.51 -35.26 13.10
N ALA A 446 3.11 -34.47 12.19
CA ALA A 446 4.44 -34.73 11.65
C ALA A 446 5.54 -34.75 12.73
N PRO A 447 6.66 -35.46 12.54
CA PRO A 447 7.73 -35.52 13.55
C PRO A 447 8.44 -34.17 13.72
N ASP A 448 8.96 -33.92 14.94
CA ASP A 448 9.67 -32.67 15.26
C ASP A 448 10.90 -32.44 14.36
N SER A 449 11.54 -33.51 13.90
CA SER A 449 12.67 -33.43 12.97
C SER A 449 12.32 -32.71 11.66
N SER A 450 11.09 -32.83 11.17
CA SER A 450 10.63 -32.08 9.98
C SER A 450 10.58 -30.58 10.26
N PHE A 451 10.06 -30.19 11.41
CA PHE A 451 9.97 -28.79 11.83
C PHE A 451 11.34 -28.19 12.20
N HIS A 452 12.24 -28.96 12.83
CA HIS A 452 13.63 -28.52 13.05
C HIS A 452 14.35 -28.24 11.74
N GLN A 453 14.12 -29.09 10.75
CA GLN A 453 14.73 -28.90 9.44
C GLN A 453 14.10 -27.70 8.69
N MET A 454 12.83 -27.39 8.93
CA MET A 454 12.19 -26.15 8.49
C MET A 454 12.88 -24.93 9.12
N GLU A 455 12.98 -24.88 10.45
CA GLU A 455 13.66 -23.78 11.16
C GLU A 455 15.12 -23.63 10.70
N LYS A 456 15.85 -24.74 10.56
CA LYS A 456 17.23 -24.71 10.05
C LYS A 456 17.32 -24.10 8.65
N SER A 457 16.34 -24.33 7.79
CA SER A 457 16.34 -23.84 6.40
C SER A 457 15.88 -22.38 6.29
N CYS A 458 15.15 -21.88 7.30
CA CYS A 458 14.59 -20.54 7.36
C CYS A 458 15.33 -19.61 8.35
N ARG A 459 16.58 -19.93 8.73
CA ARG A 459 17.37 -19.15 9.70
C ARG A 459 17.55 -17.67 9.36
N THR A 460 17.43 -17.31 8.09
CA THR A 460 17.48 -15.93 7.61
C THR A 460 16.19 -15.63 6.87
N SER A 461 15.71 -14.40 6.95
CA SER A 461 14.52 -13.94 6.21
C SER A 461 14.67 -14.19 4.70
N ASN A 462 15.86 -13.94 4.14
CA ASN A 462 16.16 -14.22 2.74
C ASN A 462 15.95 -15.70 2.36
N ALA A 463 16.48 -16.62 3.18
CA ALA A 463 16.29 -18.04 2.94
C ALA A 463 14.82 -18.45 3.12
N ALA A 464 14.13 -17.91 4.14
CA ALA A 464 12.72 -18.18 4.40
C ALA A 464 11.83 -17.79 3.19
N ASN A 465 12.09 -16.63 2.57
CA ASN A 465 11.36 -16.17 1.39
C ASN A 465 11.45 -17.15 0.21
N HIS A 466 12.66 -17.63 -0.12
CA HIS A 466 12.84 -18.61 -1.19
C HIS A 466 12.27 -19.97 -0.83
N VAL A 467 12.52 -20.46 0.38
CA VAL A 467 11.99 -21.75 0.85
C VAL A 467 10.47 -21.74 0.78
N SER A 468 9.80 -20.69 1.30
CA SER A 468 8.34 -20.53 1.20
C SER A 468 7.91 -20.44 -0.26
N GLY A 469 8.49 -19.56 -1.08
CA GLY A 469 8.08 -19.37 -2.46
C GLY A 469 8.12 -20.65 -3.32
N GLY A 470 9.12 -21.51 -3.14
CA GLY A 470 9.17 -22.80 -3.83
C GLY A 470 8.21 -23.84 -3.24
N ASN A 471 8.12 -23.94 -1.91
CA ASN A 471 7.22 -24.90 -1.26
C ASN A 471 5.75 -24.54 -1.44
N TRP A 472 5.41 -23.26 -1.56
CA TRP A 472 4.10 -22.77 -1.99
C TRP A 472 3.70 -23.40 -3.34
N ALA A 473 4.57 -23.32 -4.33
CA ALA A 473 4.30 -23.88 -5.66
C ALA A 473 4.14 -25.41 -5.61
N LEU A 474 4.97 -26.09 -4.81
CA LEU A 474 4.87 -27.53 -4.59
C LEU A 474 3.55 -27.91 -3.89
N ALA A 475 3.21 -27.26 -2.79
CA ALA A 475 1.99 -27.52 -2.03
C ALA A 475 0.73 -27.24 -2.88
N LYS A 476 0.75 -26.19 -3.68
CA LYS A 476 -0.37 -25.80 -4.55
C LYS A 476 -0.61 -26.78 -5.70
N ILE A 477 0.46 -27.33 -6.30
CA ILE A 477 0.35 -28.20 -7.49
C ILE A 477 0.35 -29.68 -7.13
N MET A 478 1.09 -30.09 -6.10
CA MET A 478 1.28 -31.47 -5.67
C MET A 478 1.23 -31.58 -4.12
N PRO A 479 0.08 -31.30 -3.48
CA PRO A 479 -0.02 -31.26 -2.02
C PRO A 479 0.38 -32.58 -1.35
N ALA A 480 -0.11 -33.72 -1.87
CA ALA A 480 0.21 -35.04 -1.33
C ALA A 480 1.72 -35.36 -1.40
N PHE A 481 2.36 -35.08 -2.54
CA PHE A 481 3.82 -35.26 -2.71
C PHE A 481 4.61 -34.35 -1.75
N THR A 482 4.17 -33.11 -1.59
CA THR A 482 4.82 -32.13 -0.71
C THR A 482 4.75 -32.59 0.75
N LEU A 483 3.58 -33.04 1.21
CA LEU A 483 3.42 -33.62 2.55
C LEU A 483 4.28 -34.87 2.74
N ALA A 484 4.28 -35.80 1.77
CA ALA A 484 5.11 -37.00 1.84
C ALA A 484 6.60 -36.65 1.95
N CYS A 485 7.07 -35.66 1.18
CA CYS A 485 8.44 -35.15 1.26
C CYS A 485 8.73 -34.47 2.60
N PHE A 486 7.78 -33.72 3.16
CA PHE A 486 7.92 -33.08 4.47
C PHE A 486 8.08 -34.12 5.59
N LEU A 487 7.35 -35.24 5.50
CA LEU A 487 7.42 -36.33 6.47
C LEU A 487 8.69 -37.18 6.32
N ALA A 488 9.11 -37.49 5.09
CA ALA A 488 10.16 -38.48 4.83
C ALA A 488 11.53 -37.88 4.48
N ALA A 489 11.58 -36.68 3.90
CA ALA A 489 12.79 -36.06 3.37
C ALA A 489 12.83 -34.51 3.52
N PRO A 490 12.53 -33.93 4.70
CA PRO A 490 12.34 -32.49 4.87
C PRO A 490 13.57 -31.66 4.47
N ALA A 491 14.79 -32.15 4.72
CA ALA A 491 16.02 -31.44 4.35
C ALA A 491 16.14 -31.25 2.82
N ARG A 492 15.77 -32.29 2.06
CA ARG A 492 15.78 -32.22 0.60
C ARG A 492 14.64 -31.36 0.09
N LEU A 493 13.47 -31.45 0.71
CA LEU A 493 12.31 -30.63 0.35
C LEU A 493 12.65 -29.14 0.45
N PHE A 494 13.19 -28.67 1.58
CA PHE A 494 13.49 -27.24 1.74
C PHE A 494 14.66 -26.77 0.88
N ARG A 495 15.66 -27.63 0.63
CA ARG A 495 16.72 -27.30 -0.34
C ARG A 495 16.14 -27.10 -1.75
N THR A 496 15.32 -28.04 -2.21
CA THR A 496 14.69 -27.98 -3.54
C THR A 496 13.72 -26.79 -3.62
N GLY A 497 12.94 -26.56 -2.56
CA GLY A 497 12.08 -25.40 -2.42
C GLY A 497 12.85 -24.09 -2.48
N LYS A 498 14.02 -23.98 -1.82
CA LYS A 498 14.89 -22.80 -1.93
C LYS A 498 15.34 -22.56 -3.37
N THR A 499 15.78 -23.61 -4.08
CA THR A 499 16.22 -23.51 -5.48
C THR A 499 15.06 -23.11 -6.40
N LEU A 500 13.90 -23.74 -6.24
CA LEU A 500 12.68 -23.40 -6.99
C LEU A 500 12.24 -21.97 -6.70
N GLY A 501 12.32 -21.54 -5.44
CA GLY A 501 11.98 -20.20 -4.97
C GLY A 501 12.80 -19.08 -5.60
N CYS A 502 13.91 -19.37 -6.28
CA CYS A 502 14.68 -18.36 -7.02
C CYS A 502 14.02 -17.96 -8.36
N LEU A 503 13.10 -18.77 -8.90
CA LEU A 503 12.36 -18.44 -10.13
C LEU A 503 11.28 -17.38 -9.87
N SER A 504 10.70 -16.77 -10.91
CA SER A 504 9.51 -15.93 -10.73
C SER A 504 8.28 -16.75 -10.33
N SER A 505 7.26 -16.13 -9.71
CA SER A 505 6.06 -16.85 -9.24
C SER A 505 5.35 -17.66 -10.35
N GLU A 506 5.30 -17.14 -11.57
CA GLU A 506 4.74 -17.84 -12.73
C GLU A 506 5.59 -19.05 -13.11
N GLU A 507 6.91 -18.86 -13.26
CA GLU A 507 7.84 -19.93 -13.62
C GLU A 507 7.92 -21.04 -12.56
N ARG A 508 7.78 -20.70 -11.28
CA ARG A 508 7.69 -21.70 -10.18
C ARG A 508 6.51 -22.64 -10.40
N LEU A 509 5.34 -22.09 -10.70
CA LEU A 509 4.12 -22.87 -10.94
C LEU A 509 4.22 -23.67 -12.23
N GLU A 510 4.77 -23.08 -13.30
CA GLU A 510 5.01 -23.82 -14.55
C GLU A 510 5.97 -24.99 -14.34
N MET A 511 7.07 -24.78 -13.62
CA MET A 511 8.03 -25.84 -13.30
C MET A 511 7.40 -26.93 -12.47
N ALA A 512 6.64 -26.58 -11.42
CA ALA A 512 5.92 -27.56 -10.59
C ALA A 512 4.88 -28.35 -11.40
N LYS A 513 4.13 -27.69 -12.31
CA LYS A 513 3.15 -28.36 -13.20
C LYS A 513 3.83 -29.28 -14.21
N ALA A 514 4.93 -28.84 -14.81
CA ALA A 514 5.71 -29.67 -15.74
C ALA A 514 6.26 -30.89 -15.03
N PHE A 515 6.82 -30.72 -13.82
CA PHE A 515 7.29 -31.83 -13.00
C PHE A 515 6.17 -32.79 -12.61
N ALA A 516 5.00 -32.30 -12.20
CA ALA A 516 3.84 -33.12 -11.85
C ALA A 516 3.32 -33.99 -13.01
N ARG A 517 3.60 -33.61 -14.26
CA ARG A 517 3.20 -34.35 -15.48
C ARG A 517 4.22 -35.39 -15.92
N GLU A 518 5.36 -35.49 -15.25
CA GLU A 518 6.36 -36.48 -15.61
C GLU A 518 5.81 -37.91 -15.42
N PRO A 519 6.17 -38.86 -16.31
CA PRO A 519 5.65 -40.22 -16.23
C PRO A 519 5.90 -40.91 -14.88
N TRP A 520 6.97 -40.52 -14.18
CA TRP A 520 7.29 -41.04 -12.85
C TRP A 520 6.58 -40.33 -11.70
N MET A 521 5.88 -39.22 -11.96
CA MET A 521 5.03 -38.59 -10.96
C MET A 521 3.59 -39.10 -11.03
N SER A 522 3.23 -39.87 -12.06
CA SER A 522 1.87 -40.35 -12.28
C SER A 522 1.47 -41.58 -11.46
N HIS A 523 2.43 -42.22 -10.78
CA HIS A 523 2.17 -43.40 -9.94
C HIS A 523 2.57 -43.09 -8.50
N ASP A 524 1.65 -43.31 -7.57
CA ASP A 524 2.03 -43.41 -6.16
C ASP A 524 2.68 -44.77 -5.94
N ILE A 525 4.01 -44.78 -5.82
CA ILE A 525 4.73 -46.02 -5.52
C ILE A 525 4.25 -46.65 -4.22
N GLY A 526 3.65 -45.87 -3.31
CA GLY A 526 2.96 -46.28 -2.09
C GLY A 526 1.88 -47.33 -2.32
N GLU A 527 1.18 -47.25 -3.46
CA GLU A 527 0.08 -48.14 -3.83
C GLU A 527 0.55 -49.42 -4.53
N LEU A 528 1.80 -49.44 -5.04
CA LEU A 528 2.39 -50.61 -5.68
C LEU A 528 2.89 -51.63 -4.66
N SER A 529 2.83 -52.92 -5.02
CA SER A 529 3.54 -53.93 -4.26
C SER A 529 5.06 -53.69 -4.33
N ASP A 530 5.79 -54.24 -3.38
CA ASP A 530 7.23 -54.04 -3.26
C ASP A 530 8.03 -54.46 -4.52
N ALA A 531 7.61 -55.54 -5.19
CA ALA A 531 8.22 -56.01 -6.43
C ALA A 531 7.84 -55.13 -7.64
N GLU A 532 6.58 -54.68 -7.72
CA GLU A 532 6.12 -53.76 -8.77
C GLU A 532 6.82 -52.41 -8.66
N ALA A 533 6.95 -51.87 -7.45
CA ALA A 533 7.67 -50.63 -7.19
C ALA A 533 9.14 -50.75 -7.61
N TYR A 534 9.83 -51.85 -7.25
CA TYR A 534 11.20 -52.10 -7.71
C TYR A 534 11.29 -52.13 -9.23
N GLY A 535 10.46 -52.96 -9.88
CA GLY A 535 10.50 -53.14 -11.34
C GLY A 535 10.21 -51.84 -12.09
N TRP A 536 9.26 -51.05 -11.58
CA TRP A 536 8.91 -49.76 -12.16
C TRP A 536 10.02 -48.72 -12.02
N ILE A 537 10.65 -48.58 -10.84
CA ILE A 537 11.78 -47.66 -10.64
C ILE A 537 12.99 -48.11 -11.48
N ALA A 538 13.29 -49.42 -11.50
CA ALA A 538 14.42 -49.97 -12.24
C ALA A 538 14.28 -49.82 -13.75
N ALA A 539 13.05 -49.80 -14.28
CA ALA A 539 12.77 -49.55 -15.68
C ALA A 539 13.01 -48.08 -16.09
N MET A 540 13.16 -47.16 -15.13
CA MET A 540 13.45 -45.76 -15.43
C MET A 540 14.96 -45.57 -15.62
N ASP A 541 15.36 -45.30 -16.87
CA ASP A 541 16.75 -45.01 -17.23
C ASP A 541 17.16 -43.59 -16.76
N ARG A 542 17.23 -43.39 -15.44
CA ARG A 542 17.56 -42.12 -14.79
C ARG A 542 18.54 -42.34 -13.63
N PRO A 543 19.75 -41.74 -13.67
CA PRO A 543 20.76 -41.95 -12.63
C PRO A 543 20.30 -41.65 -11.20
N ALA A 544 19.54 -40.56 -11.00
CA ALA A 544 19.01 -40.19 -9.68
C ALA A 544 18.04 -41.25 -9.13
N LEU A 545 17.17 -41.81 -9.97
CA LEU A 545 16.21 -42.85 -9.58
C LEU A 545 16.90 -44.19 -9.32
N ALA A 546 17.92 -44.53 -10.11
CA ALA A 546 18.72 -45.73 -9.87
C ALA A 546 19.38 -45.70 -8.48
N LYS A 547 19.82 -44.52 -8.00
CA LYS A 547 20.36 -44.34 -6.63
C LYS A 547 19.30 -44.56 -5.53
N ALA A 548 18.00 -44.48 -5.85
CA ALA A 548 16.94 -44.73 -4.87
C ALA A 548 16.84 -46.21 -4.47
N ILE A 549 17.26 -47.12 -5.36
CA ILE A 549 17.27 -48.56 -5.10
C ILE A 549 18.54 -48.95 -4.33
N PRO A 550 18.44 -49.43 -3.08
CA PRO A 550 19.59 -49.92 -2.33
C PRO A 550 20.31 -51.05 -3.08
N LYS A 551 21.65 -51.06 -3.02
CA LYS A 551 22.48 -52.05 -3.74
C LYS A 551 22.08 -53.49 -3.40
N GLU A 552 21.79 -53.76 -2.14
CA GLU A 552 21.40 -55.10 -1.67
C GLU A 552 20.03 -55.52 -2.18
N LEU A 553 19.10 -54.57 -2.37
CA LEU A 553 17.79 -54.84 -2.95
C LEU A 553 17.93 -55.17 -4.44
N ARG A 554 18.77 -54.41 -5.14
CA ARG A 554 19.10 -54.69 -6.55
C ARG A 554 19.70 -56.08 -6.73
N SER A 555 20.76 -56.40 -6.00
CA SER A 555 21.35 -57.75 -6.01
C SER A 555 20.35 -58.84 -5.62
N HIS A 556 19.31 -58.52 -4.83
CA HIS A 556 18.25 -59.48 -4.53
C HIS A 556 17.38 -59.82 -5.73
N TYR A 557 16.88 -58.79 -6.42
CA TYR A 557 16.03 -58.96 -7.60
C TYR A 557 16.82 -59.44 -8.84
N ASP A 558 18.13 -59.16 -8.90
CA ASP A 558 19.02 -59.64 -9.96
C ASP A 558 19.44 -61.11 -9.73
N GLY A 559 19.05 -61.73 -8.62
CA GLY A 559 19.37 -63.12 -8.29
C GLY A 559 20.80 -63.35 -7.76
N GLU A 560 21.57 -62.28 -7.57
CA GLU A 560 22.93 -62.34 -7.02
C GLU A 560 22.94 -62.66 -5.51
N ARG A 561 21.85 -62.32 -4.80
CA ARG A 561 21.73 -62.50 -3.34
C ARG A 561 20.30 -62.85 -2.93
N VAL A 562 20.12 -63.64 -1.88
CA VAL A 562 18.80 -63.84 -1.25
C VAL A 562 18.74 -63.09 0.07
N LEU A 563 17.80 -62.15 0.20
CA LEU A 563 17.51 -61.45 1.45
C LEU A 563 16.39 -62.17 2.21
N ASN A 564 16.46 -62.19 3.54
CA ASN A 564 15.34 -62.67 4.36
C ASN A 564 14.22 -61.62 4.44
N ALA A 565 13.00 -62.04 4.81
CA ALA A 565 11.83 -61.17 4.79
C ALA A 565 12.00 -59.86 5.60
N PRO A 566 12.57 -59.85 6.83
CA PRO A 566 12.79 -58.61 7.56
C PRO A 566 13.75 -57.63 6.87
N ARG A 567 14.85 -58.13 6.29
CA ARG A 567 15.79 -57.29 5.53
C ARG A 567 15.20 -56.79 4.23
N LEU A 568 14.43 -57.64 3.54
CA LEU A 568 13.73 -57.27 2.31
C LEU A 568 12.76 -56.12 2.58
N ALA A 569 11.88 -56.26 3.60
CA ALA A 569 10.98 -55.20 4.03
C ALA A 569 11.71 -53.90 4.43
N HIS A 570 12.85 -54.02 5.14
CA HIS A 570 13.68 -52.87 5.49
C HIS A 570 14.19 -52.11 4.25
N TYR A 571 14.72 -52.82 3.25
CA TYR A 571 15.24 -52.18 2.04
C TYR A 571 14.13 -51.65 1.12
N HIS A 572 12.94 -52.26 1.07
CA HIS A 572 11.79 -51.66 0.40
C HIS A 572 11.34 -50.36 1.07
N ALA A 573 11.27 -50.34 2.40
CA ALA A 573 10.99 -49.11 3.13
C ALA A 573 12.07 -48.03 2.89
N GLN A 574 13.34 -48.43 2.78
CA GLN A 574 14.42 -47.53 2.40
C GLN A 574 14.26 -47.01 0.97
N MET A 575 13.95 -47.87 0.00
CA MET A 575 13.71 -47.49 -1.40
C MET A 575 12.59 -46.45 -1.50
N ARG A 576 11.46 -46.68 -0.81
CA ARG A 576 10.33 -45.74 -0.77
C ARG A 576 10.71 -44.37 -0.19
N ARG A 577 11.57 -44.33 0.84
CA ARG A 577 12.10 -43.05 1.37
C ARG A 577 13.06 -42.36 0.40
N GLN A 578 13.95 -43.12 -0.25
CA GLN A 578 14.93 -42.57 -1.18
C GLN A 578 14.28 -42.12 -2.50
N TRP A 579 13.14 -42.70 -2.88
CA TRP A 579 12.35 -42.28 -4.03
C TRP A 579 11.99 -40.80 -3.98
N LEU A 580 11.37 -40.36 -2.88
CA LEU A 580 10.97 -38.96 -2.71
C LEU A 580 12.18 -38.01 -2.80
N ARG A 581 13.32 -38.42 -2.22
CA ARG A 581 14.57 -37.68 -2.31
C ARG A 581 15.09 -37.60 -3.76
N ALA A 582 15.02 -38.69 -4.51
CA ALA A 582 15.44 -38.77 -5.89
C ALA A 582 14.55 -37.91 -6.81
N CYS A 583 13.22 -37.91 -6.59
CA CYS A 583 12.31 -37.02 -7.30
C CYS A 583 12.66 -35.54 -7.08
N LEU A 584 12.91 -35.14 -5.84
CA LEU A 584 13.35 -33.77 -5.52
C LEU A 584 14.72 -33.43 -6.14
N GLU A 585 15.64 -34.40 -6.24
CA GLU A 585 16.91 -34.22 -6.95
C GLU A 585 16.71 -33.97 -8.44
N MET A 586 15.87 -34.76 -9.10
CA MET A 586 15.54 -34.53 -10.51
C MET A 586 14.84 -33.18 -10.74
N MET A 587 14.04 -32.72 -9.79
CA MET A 587 13.44 -31.39 -9.88
C MET A 587 14.51 -30.29 -9.75
N GLU A 588 15.44 -30.42 -8.82
CA GLU A 588 16.57 -29.49 -8.67
C GLU A 588 17.42 -29.45 -9.94
N ASP A 589 17.74 -30.62 -10.52
CA ASP A 589 18.49 -30.73 -11.78
C ASP A 589 17.77 -29.98 -12.92
N ARG A 590 16.46 -30.18 -13.07
CA ARG A 590 15.65 -29.47 -14.08
C ARG A 590 15.62 -27.95 -13.89
N ILE A 591 15.64 -27.49 -12.65
CA ILE A 591 15.72 -26.06 -12.36
C ILE A 591 17.07 -25.52 -12.83
N TYR A 592 18.16 -26.22 -12.54
CA TYR A 592 19.49 -25.80 -13.00
C TYR A 592 19.65 -25.91 -14.52
N ASP A 593 19.13 -26.95 -15.18
CA ASP A 593 19.10 -27.05 -16.65
C ASP A 593 18.38 -25.85 -17.27
N ARG A 594 17.32 -25.35 -16.62
CA ARG A 594 16.62 -24.15 -17.06
C ARG A 594 17.47 -22.89 -16.85
N LEU A 595 18.08 -22.73 -15.68
CA LEU A 595 18.89 -21.55 -15.34
C LEU A 595 20.16 -21.46 -16.21
N SER A 596 20.82 -22.60 -16.45
CA SER A 596 22.05 -22.70 -17.24
C SER A 596 21.81 -22.58 -18.74
N ARG A 597 20.59 -22.84 -19.23
CA ARG A 597 20.26 -22.86 -20.68
C ARG A 597 20.82 -21.66 -21.41
N GLY A 598 21.71 -21.88 -22.37
CA GLY A 598 22.31 -20.83 -23.21
C GLY A 598 23.48 -20.08 -22.55
N LEU A 599 24.03 -20.61 -21.46
CA LEU A 599 25.32 -20.21 -20.88
C LEU A 599 26.38 -21.25 -21.24
N PRO A 600 27.65 -20.85 -21.45
CA PRO A 600 28.73 -21.77 -21.81
C PRO A 600 29.28 -22.46 -20.54
N ILE A 601 28.45 -23.25 -19.88
CA ILE A 601 28.80 -24.01 -18.66
C ILE A 601 28.70 -25.50 -18.99
N ASP A 602 29.70 -26.29 -18.61
CA ASP A 602 29.58 -27.75 -18.67
C ASP A 602 28.67 -28.25 -17.53
N GLU A 603 27.71 -29.13 -17.83
CA GLU A 603 26.81 -29.73 -16.84
C GLU A 603 27.57 -30.44 -15.71
N LEU A 604 28.77 -30.96 -16.00
CA LEU A 604 29.61 -31.65 -15.02
C LEU A 604 30.30 -30.70 -14.02
N GLU A 605 30.27 -29.39 -14.28
CA GLU A 605 31.00 -28.37 -13.49
C GLU A 605 30.09 -27.57 -12.53
N LEU A 606 28.80 -27.93 -12.37
CA LEU A 606 27.86 -27.21 -11.50
C LEU A 606 28.16 -27.37 -10.00
N ASP A 607 29.22 -26.73 -9.53
CA ASP A 607 29.54 -26.57 -8.11
C ASP A 607 28.58 -25.59 -7.39
N ASP A 608 28.80 -25.40 -6.08
CA ASP A 608 27.91 -24.54 -5.27
C ASP A 608 28.01 -23.05 -5.64
N ASP A 609 29.13 -22.60 -6.23
CA ASP A 609 29.36 -21.21 -6.61
C ASP A 609 28.67 -20.86 -7.92
N ILE A 610 28.76 -21.75 -8.90
CA ILE A 610 28.00 -21.62 -10.16
C ILE A 610 26.50 -21.69 -9.86
N ARG A 611 26.06 -22.60 -8.98
CA ARG A 611 24.66 -22.69 -8.58
C ARG A 611 24.16 -21.41 -7.91
N HIS A 612 24.94 -20.84 -6.98
CA HIS A 612 24.63 -19.56 -6.37
C HIS A 612 24.52 -18.44 -7.42
N THR A 613 25.48 -18.38 -8.35
CA THR A 613 25.53 -17.39 -9.43
C THR A 613 24.31 -17.47 -10.35
N LEU A 614 23.91 -18.69 -10.74
CA LEU A 614 22.72 -18.93 -11.56
C LEU A 614 21.44 -18.49 -10.83
N GLN A 615 21.35 -18.76 -9.53
CA GLN A 615 20.23 -18.30 -8.71
C GLN A 615 20.21 -16.78 -8.56
N MET A 616 21.36 -16.15 -8.32
CA MET A 616 21.50 -14.69 -8.25
C MET A 616 21.13 -14.01 -9.56
N GLN A 617 21.56 -14.58 -10.69
CA GLN A 617 21.19 -14.10 -12.01
C GLN A 617 19.68 -14.04 -12.17
N MET A 618 18.95 -15.05 -11.67
CA MET A 618 17.50 -15.11 -11.78
C MET A 618 16.79 -14.06 -10.92
N VAL A 619 17.20 -13.89 -9.66
CA VAL A 619 16.56 -12.96 -8.70
C VAL A 619 16.99 -11.50 -8.88
N ALA A 620 18.00 -11.23 -9.69
CA ALA A 620 18.43 -9.87 -10.03
C ALA A 620 17.49 -9.22 -11.05
N ASP A 621 16.17 -9.18 -10.79
CA ASP A 621 15.10 -8.88 -11.77
C ASP A 621 15.43 -7.78 -12.79
N GLU A 622 15.62 -6.55 -12.33
CA GLU A 622 15.89 -5.39 -13.20
C GLU A 622 17.27 -5.45 -13.88
N ASN A 623 18.23 -6.15 -13.28
CA ASN A 623 19.59 -6.32 -13.77
C ASN A 623 19.83 -7.70 -14.43
N ARG A 624 18.79 -8.50 -14.63
CA ARG A 624 18.87 -9.91 -15.03
C ARG A 624 19.53 -10.10 -16.38
N LYS A 625 19.13 -9.27 -17.35
CA LYS A 625 19.64 -9.30 -18.73
C LYS A 625 21.10 -8.87 -18.82
N PRO A 626 21.51 -7.68 -18.30
CA PRO A 626 22.91 -7.29 -18.34
C PRO A 626 23.80 -8.27 -17.54
N LEU A 627 23.37 -8.74 -16.37
CA LEU A 627 24.12 -9.73 -15.59
C LEU A 627 24.34 -11.02 -16.37
N ARG A 628 23.29 -11.53 -17.04
CA ARG A 628 23.41 -12.72 -17.89
C ARG A 628 24.46 -12.55 -19.00
N LYS A 629 24.55 -11.37 -19.62
CA LYS A 629 25.55 -11.08 -20.65
C LYS A 629 26.97 -11.06 -20.07
N LEU A 630 27.15 -10.45 -18.90
CA LEU A 630 28.42 -10.48 -18.16
C LEU A 630 28.86 -11.92 -17.87
N LEU A 631 27.98 -12.73 -17.29
CA LEU A 631 28.28 -14.12 -16.95
C LEU A 631 28.57 -14.98 -18.19
N THR A 632 27.82 -14.78 -19.28
CA THR A 632 28.10 -15.44 -20.57
C THR A 632 29.50 -15.08 -21.08
N ALA A 633 29.92 -13.82 -20.94
CA ALA A 633 31.24 -13.39 -21.35
C ALA A 633 32.34 -13.93 -20.43
N HIS A 634 32.12 -13.90 -19.12
CA HIS A 634 33.02 -14.42 -18.10
C HIS A 634 33.33 -15.90 -18.30
N TRP A 635 32.30 -16.76 -18.40
CA TRP A 635 32.49 -18.21 -18.65
C TRP A 635 33.05 -18.51 -20.05
N ALA A 636 32.91 -17.59 -21.01
CA ALA A 636 33.59 -17.69 -22.31
C ALA A 636 35.06 -17.19 -22.26
N GLY A 637 35.62 -16.91 -21.08
CA GLY A 637 37.00 -16.44 -20.89
C GLY A 637 37.23 -14.97 -21.26
N ARG A 638 36.16 -14.16 -21.40
CA ARG A 638 36.24 -12.72 -21.74
C ARG A 638 36.10 -11.86 -20.48
N SER A 639 37.14 -11.86 -19.66
CA SER A 639 37.19 -11.10 -18.39
C SER A 639 37.15 -9.57 -18.58
N ASP A 640 37.48 -9.07 -19.76
CA ASP A 640 37.51 -7.64 -20.09
C ASP A 640 36.16 -7.09 -20.64
N TYR A 641 35.09 -7.89 -20.57
CA TYR A 641 33.78 -7.55 -21.14
C TYR A 641 33.26 -6.18 -20.69
N LEU A 642 33.32 -5.87 -19.38
CA LEU A 642 32.82 -4.60 -18.84
C LEU A 642 33.69 -3.42 -19.25
N MET A 643 35.01 -3.59 -19.28
CA MET A 643 35.95 -2.55 -19.71
C MET A 643 35.77 -2.19 -21.19
N LYS A 644 35.34 -3.14 -22.00
CA LYS A 644 35.02 -2.94 -23.42
C LYS A 644 33.57 -2.51 -23.68
N HIS A 645 32.73 -2.42 -22.64
CA HIS A 645 31.32 -2.06 -22.81
C HIS A 645 31.19 -0.59 -23.26
N PRO A 646 30.36 -0.25 -24.26
CA PRO A 646 30.27 1.12 -24.78
C PRO A 646 29.90 2.17 -23.72
N LEU A 647 28.99 1.82 -22.79
CA LEU A 647 28.59 2.73 -21.71
C LEU A 647 29.72 2.95 -20.69
N THR A 648 30.49 1.91 -20.40
CA THR A 648 31.71 2.01 -19.58
C THR A 648 32.73 2.93 -20.22
N ILE A 649 33.02 2.75 -21.52
CA ILE A 649 33.96 3.61 -22.25
C ILE A 649 33.47 5.06 -22.27
N GLN A 650 32.17 5.29 -22.40
CA GLN A 650 31.59 6.63 -22.34
C GLN A 650 31.75 7.26 -20.96
N TRP A 651 31.51 6.49 -19.89
CA TRP A 651 31.67 6.95 -18.52
C TRP A 651 33.14 7.26 -18.20
N LEU A 652 34.08 6.38 -18.56
CA LEU A 652 35.52 6.60 -18.37
C LEU A 652 36.06 7.85 -19.08
N LYS A 653 35.48 8.24 -20.22
CA LYS A 653 35.84 9.50 -20.90
C LYS A 653 35.46 10.74 -20.10
N LYS A 654 34.46 10.65 -19.21
CA LYS A 654 34.07 11.74 -18.31
C LYS A 654 34.93 11.80 -17.05
N HIS A 655 35.58 10.69 -16.69
CA HIS A 655 36.44 10.55 -15.51
C HIS A 655 37.88 10.20 -15.88
N PRO A 656 38.58 11.03 -16.70
CA PRO A 656 39.96 10.76 -17.08
C PRO A 656 40.95 10.80 -15.90
N GLU A 657 40.55 11.37 -14.77
CA GLU A 657 41.33 11.46 -13.53
C GLU A 657 41.39 10.16 -12.73
N LEU A 658 40.47 9.21 -12.96
CA LEU A 658 40.43 7.95 -12.22
C LEU A 658 41.58 7.04 -12.65
N ASP A 659 42.50 6.75 -11.71
CA ASP A 659 43.52 5.72 -11.90
C ASP A 659 42.86 4.33 -11.89
N LEU A 660 42.63 3.78 -13.09
CA LEU A 660 41.95 2.50 -13.26
C LEU A 660 42.74 1.33 -12.71
N ASP A 661 44.07 1.35 -12.87
CA ASP A 661 44.89 0.25 -12.37
C ASP A 661 44.77 0.20 -10.85
N LEU A 662 44.88 1.35 -10.18
CA LEU A 662 44.68 1.45 -8.74
C LEU A 662 43.24 1.11 -8.31
N TRP A 663 42.23 1.59 -9.05
CA TRP A 663 40.81 1.35 -8.75
C TRP A 663 40.45 -0.14 -8.75
N PHE A 664 40.97 -0.90 -9.72
CA PHE A 664 40.76 -2.35 -9.78
C PHE A 664 41.77 -3.12 -8.94
N SER A 665 42.96 -2.55 -8.67
CA SER A 665 43.97 -3.25 -7.89
C SER A 665 43.75 -3.18 -6.39
N GLY A 666 43.26 -2.03 -5.92
CA GLY A 666 43.15 -1.68 -4.51
C GLY A 666 44.52 -1.37 -3.89
N ILE A 667 44.52 -1.15 -2.58
CA ILE A 667 45.73 -0.99 -1.77
C ILE A 667 45.88 -2.14 -0.75
N PRO A 668 47.10 -2.47 -0.32
CA PRO A 668 47.31 -3.46 0.73
C PRO A 668 46.81 -2.92 2.08
N CYS A 669 46.02 -3.71 2.79
CA CYS A 669 45.55 -3.39 4.14
C CYS A 669 45.37 -4.67 4.94
N GLN A 670 46.12 -4.81 6.04
CA GLN A 670 46.06 -5.96 6.92
C GLN A 670 46.24 -5.55 8.38
N GLN A 671 45.56 -6.24 9.28
CA GLN A 671 45.71 -6.04 10.72
C GLN A 671 45.44 -7.33 11.48
N THR A 672 46.17 -7.58 12.55
CA THR A 672 45.87 -8.68 13.48
C THR A 672 44.72 -8.29 14.42
N ILE A 673 43.58 -8.97 14.32
CA ILE A 673 42.35 -8.71 15.09
C ILE A 673 41.88 -10.02 15.74
N ALA A 674 41.81 -10.05 17.08
CA ALA A 674 41.23 -11.20 17.79
C ALA A 674 39.69 -11.24 17.63
N PRO A 675 39.06 -12.43 17.51
CA PRO A 675 39.66 -13.77 17.48
C PRO A 675 40.09 -14.27 16.08
N TRP A 676 40.00 -13.44 15.04
CA TRP A 676 40.19 -13.84 13.64
C TRP A 676 41.66 -14.00 13.20
N GLY A 677 42.60 -13.49 13.98
CA GLY A 677 44.02 -13.52 13.61
C GLY A 677 44.33 -12.39 12.63
N GLU A 678 45.15 -12.65 11.61
CA GLU A 678 45.39 -11.68 10.55
C GLU A 678 44.13 -11.52 9.68
N VAL A 679 43.66 -10.29 9.55
CA VAL A 679 42.53 -9.90 8.71
C VAL A 679 43.04 -9.00 7.60
N THR A 680 42.74 -9.36 6.36
CA THR A 680 43.18 -8.65 5.15
C THR A 680 41.97 -8.08 4.42
N ILE A 681 42.02 -6.79 4.07
CA ILE A 681 41.02 -6.15 3.21
C ILE A 681 41.52 -6.14 1.77
N THR A 682 40.71 -6.70 0.86
CA THR A 682 40.99 -6.74 -0.59
C THR A 682 39.74 -6.40 -1.39
N LEU A 683 39.94 -5.81 -2.58
CA LEU A 683 38.88 -5.69 -3.58
C LEU A 683 38.60 -7.06 -4.21
N GLU A 684 37.33 -7.41 -4.36
CA GLU A 684 36.95 -8.59 -5.11
C GLU A 684 36.92 -8.30 -6.61
N ARG A 685 37.53 -9.20 -7.40
CA ARG A 685 37.61 -9.05 -8.87
C ARG A 685 36.87 -10.15 -9.60
N ASP A 686 36.62 -11.28 -8.95
CA ASP A 686 35.81 -12.33 -9.54
C ASP A 686 34.32 -11.96 -9.43
N PRO A 687 33.59 -11.76 -10.54
CA PRO A 687 32.17 -11.45 -10.49
C PRO A 687 31.35 -12.55 -9.80
N ILE A 688 31.78 -13.82 -9.82
CA ILE A 688 31.09 -14.92 -9.13
C ILE A 688 31.19 -14.73 -7.61
N GLU A 689 32.38 -14.43 -7.10
CA GLU A 689 32.62 -14.18 -5.68
C GLU A 689 32.01 -12.85 -5.20
N ALA A 690 32.03 -11.81 -6.04
CA ALA A 690 31.40 -10.53 -5.71
C ALA A 690 29.87 -10.63 -5.59
N LEU A 691 29.20 -11.48 -6.38
CA LEU A 691 27.76 -11.73 -6.25
C LEU A 691 27.36 -12.33 -4.89
N LYS A 692 28.30 -12.91 -4.15
CA LYS A 692 28.07 -13.45 -2.80
C LYS A 692 28.10 -12.38 -1.70
N LEU A 693 28.33 -11.10 -2.03
CA LEU A 693 28.53 -10.02 -1.04
C LEU A 693 27.44 -9.94 0.01
N GLY A 694 26.18 -10.18 -0.39
CA GLY A 694 25.08 -10.17 0.55
C GLY A 694 24.87 -11.50 1.27
N THR A 695 25.26 -12.61 0.64
CA THR A 695 25.14 -13.97 1.20
C THR A 695 26.12 -14.23 2.33
N TYR A 696 27.38 -13.77 2.22
CA TYR A 696 28.38 -13.97 3.28
C TYR A 696 27.99 -13.34 4.61
N VAL A 697 27.34 -12.18 4.55
CA VAL A 697 27.01 -11.37 5.74
C VAL A 697 25.52 -11.37 6.09
N GLY A 698 24.70 -12.12 5.34
CA GLY A 698 23.25 -12.23 5.57
C GLY A 698 22.48 -10.93 5.38
N SER A 699 22.90 -10.04 4.46
CA SER A 699 22.23 -8.75 4.19
C SER A 699 21.13 -8.86 3.13
N CYS A 700 20.34 -7.80 2.93
CA CYS A 700 19.27 -7.73 1.92
C CYS A 700 19.76 -7.85 0.45
N LEU A 701 21.09 -7.75 0.21
CA LEU A 701 21.72 -7.96 -1.10
C LEU A 701 21.98 -9.45 -1.39
N GLY A 702 21.79 -10.34 -0.42
CA GLY A 702 22.07 -11.77 -0.57
C GLY A 702 20.96 -12.49 -1.33
N LEU A 703 21.23 -13.75 -1.71
CA LEU A 703 20.23 -14.59 -2.36
C LEU A 703 18.95 -14.70 -1.52
N GLY A 704 17.83 -14.21 -2.06
CA GLY A 704 16.50 -14.15 -1.41
C GLY A 704 16.20 -12.87 -0.65
N GLY A 705 17.13 -11.93 -0.63
CA GLY A 705 16.91 -10.58 -0.10
C GLY A 705 16.21 -9.68 -1.09
N ILE A 706 15.50 -8.68 -0.55
CA ILE A 706 14.70 -7.72 -1.32
C ILE A 706 15.53 -6.82 -2.25
N CYS A 707 16.85 -6.73 -2.04
CA CYS A 707 17.77 -5.92 -2.82
C CYS A 707 18.82 -6.77 -3.56
N ALA A 708 18.52 -8.03 -3.89
CA ALA A 708 19.44 -8.92 -4.60
C ALA A 708 19.91 -8.35 -5.96
N TYR A 709 19.07 -7.55 -6.62
CA TYR A 709 19.44 -6.84 -7.86
C TYR A 709 20.62 -5.88 -7.68
N SER A 710 20.89 -5.40 -6.47
CA SER A 710 22.00 -4.48 -6.16
C SER A 710 23.34 -5.19 -6.09
N ALA A 711 23.35 -6.48 -5.72
CA ALA A 711 24.56 -7.28 -5.88
C ALA A 711 24.95 -7.37 -7.36
N ALA A 712 23.98 -7.56 -8.25
CA ALA A 712 24.21 -7.51 -9.69
C ALA A 712 24.69 -6.13 -10.17
N ALA A 713 24.13 -5.04 -9.65
CA ALA A 713 24.58 -3.69 -9.99
C ALA A 713 26.05 -3.46 -9.62
N THR A 714 26.46 -3.97 -8.45
CA THR A 714 27.84 -3.86 -7.95
C THR A 714 28.86 -4.53 -8.88
N VAL A 715 28.50 -5.65 -9.52
CA VAL A 715 29.38 -6.29 -10.51
C VAL A 715 29.21 -5.77 -11.93
N LEU A 716 28.10 -5.09 -12.25
CA LEU A 716 27.83 -4.59 -13.61
C LEU A 716 28.44 -3.21 -13.87
N ASP A 717 28.44 -2.34 -12.85
CA ASP A 717 28.91 -0.98 -12.99
C ASP A 717 30.35 -0.85 -12.50
N ILE A 718 31.25 -0.45 -13.40
CA ILE A 718 32.67 -0.34 -13.09
C ILE A 718 33.01 0.72 -12.04
N ASN A 719 32.09 1.65 -11.75
CA ASN A 719 32.27 2.67 -10.71
C ASN A 719 31.89 2.17 -9.32
N LYS A 720 31.64 0.87 -9.15
CA LYS A 720 31.35 0.22 -7.87
C LYS A 720 32.33 -0.93 -7.67
N GLN A 721 32.73 -1.15 -6.43
CA GLN A 721 33.54 -2.30 -6.04
C GLN A 721 33.06 -2.85 -4.70
N VAL A 722 33.36 -4.12 -4.44
CA VAL A 722 33.18 -4.73 -3.12
C VAL A 722 34.54 -5.03 -2.49
N LEU A 723 34.69 -4.62 -1.25
CA LEU A 723 35.80 -4.94 -0.36
C LEU A 723 35.39 -6.08 0.57
N TYR A 724 36.25 -7.07 0.72
CA TYR A 724 36.10 -8.12 1.72
C TYR A 724 37.25 -8.07 2.72
N ALA A 725 36.89 -8.14 4.00
CA ALA A 725 37.81 -8.47 5.08
C ALA A 725 37.80 -10.00 5.27
N ARG A 726 38.94 -10.65 5.01
CA ARG A 726 39.10 -12.11 5.15
C ARG A 726 40.07 -12.43 6.28
N ASP A 727 39.75 -13.46 7.05
CA ASP A 727 40.65 -13.99 8.06
C ASP A 727 41.68 -14.97 7.47
N THR A 728 42.56 -15.51 8.32
CA THR A 728 43.59 -16.50 7.92
C THR A 728 43.06 -17.80 7.30
N LYS A 729 41.74 -18.04 7.32
CA LYS A 729 41.06 -19.19 6.71
C LYS A 729 40.27 -18.78 5.46
N GLU A 730 40.53 -17.59 4.93
CA GLU A 730 39.78 -16.99 3.82
C GLU A 730 38.28 -16.80 4.11
N THR A 731 37.87 -16.82 5.40
CA THR A 731 36.48 -16.59 5.78
C THR A 731 36.21 -15.09 5.75
N VAL A 732 35.14 -14.67 5.06
CA VAL A 732 34.70 -13.27 5.03
C VAL A 732 34.12 -12.90 6.41
N VAL A 733 34.80 -11.99 7.10
CA VAL A 733 34.41 -11.49 8.44
C VAL A 733 33.75 -10.11 8.39
N GLY A 734 33.86 -9.43 7.24
CA GLY A 734 33.18 -8.18 6.96
C GLY A 734 33.24 -7.84 5.47
N ARG A 735 32.31 -7.02 5.00
CA ARG A 735 32.28 -6.51 3.63
C ARG A 735 31.89 -5.04 3.59
N GLN A 736 32.36 -4.33 2.58
CA GLN A 736 31.95 -2.96 2.29
C GLN A 736 31.80 -2.79 0.78
N VAL A 737 30.81 -2.01 0.35
CA VAL A 737 30.75 -1.55 -1.05
C VAL A 737 31.38 -0.16 -1.09
N VAL A 738 32.17 0.12 -2.12
CA VAL A 738 32.69 1.46 -2.39
C VAL A 738 32.25 1.91 -3.77
N GLY A 739 31.94 3.20 -3.92
CA GLY A 739 31.52 3.81 -5.17
C GLY A 739 32.38 5.00 -5.53
N TYR A 740 32.53 5.26 -6.83
CA TYR A 740 33.09 6.48 -7.38
C TYR A 740 31.95 7.33 -7.96
N ASP A 741 31.73 8.52 -7.39
CA ASP A 741 30.64 9.42 -7.79
C ASP A 741 30.98 10.27 -9.03
N GLU A 742 29.99 10.95 -9.61
CA GLU A 742 30.16 11.80 -10.80
C GLU A 742 31.02 13.06 -10.55
N ASP A 743 31.33 13.38 -9.30
CA ASP A 743 32.20 14.52 -8.91
C ASP A 743 33.63 14.08 -8.55
N GLY A 744 33.99 12.82 -8.81
CA GLY A 744 35.32 12.28 -8.52
C GLY A 744 35.58 11.97 -7.04
N LYS A 745 34.51 11.71 -6.26
CA LYS A 745 34.59 11.38 -4.83
C LYS A 745 34.50 9.87 -4.62
N LEU A 746 35.21 9.39 -3.60
CA LEU A 746 35.07 8.03 -3.09
C LEU A 746 33.93 8.01 -2.06
N VAL A 747 32.97 7.11 -2.24
CA VAL A 747 31.85 6.88 -1.33
C VAL A 747 32.00 5.50 -0.69
N GLY A 748 32.26 5.46 0.62
CA GLY A 748 32.27 4.22 1.39
C GLY A 748 30.91 3.93 2.01
N PHE A 749 30.27 2.82 1.62
CA PHE A 749 28.98 2.39 2.18
C PHE A 749 29.14 1.73 3.56
N PRO A 750 28.05 1.46 4.30
CA PRO A 750 28.16 0.79 5.59
C PRO A 750 28.86 -0.58 5.50
N VAL A 751 29.62 -0.91 6.55
CA VAL A 751 30.29 -2.20 6.71
C VAL A 751 29.27 -3.23 7.22
N TYR A 752 29.19 -4.36 6.54
CA TYR A 752 28.31 -5.47 6.91
C TYR A 752 29.08 -6.69 7.44
N PRO A 753 28.47 -7.50 8.32
CA PRO A 753 27.16 -7.24 8.94
C PRO A 753 27.23 -6.01 9.86
N HIS A 754 26.11 -5.34 10.14
CA HIS A 754 26.11 -4.19 11.07
C HIS A 754 26.66 -4.54 12.46
N SER A 755 26.57 -5.83 12.83
CA SER A 755 27.15 -6.41 14.05
C SER A 755 28.66 -6.61 14.00
N ALA A 756 29.34 -6.29 12.89
CA ALA A 756 30.79 -6.36 12.80
C ALA A 756 31.43 -5.56 13.95
N PRO A 757 32.53 -6.03 14.57
CA PRO A 757 33.15 -5.30 15.66
C PRO A 757 33.69 -3.93 15.21
N ALA A 758 33.83 -3.02 16.17
CA ALA A 758 34.40 -1.69 15.92
C ALA A 758 35.81 -1.75 15.32
N THR A 759 36.61 -2.78 15.66
CA THR A 759 37.95 -3.00 15.09
C THR A 759 37.90 -3.28 13.58
N ILE A 760 36.98 -4.14 13.12
CA ILE A 760 36.77 -4.40 11.69
C ILE A 760 36.28 -3.14 10.98
N ARG A 761 35.31 -2.43 11.55
CA ARG A 761 34.83 -1.16 10.97
C ARG A 761 35.93 -0.11 10.88
N SER A 762 36.81 -0.04 11.88
CA SER A 762 37.95 0.87 11.89
C SER A 762 38.96 0.54 10.79
N LEU A 763 39.20 -0.75 10.54
CA LEU A 763 40.09 -1.20 9.46
C LEU A 763 39.53 -0.82 8.07
N PHE A 764 38.22 -0.95 7.84
CA PHE A 764 37.58 -0.44 6.62
C PHE A 764 37.67 1.08 6.52
N ALA A 765 37.42 1.81 7.61
CA ALA A 765 37.53 3.27 7.61
C ALA A 765 38.97 3.75 7.37
N GLU A 766 39.98 2.97 7.76
CA GLU A 766 41.39 3.20 7.41
C GLU A 766 41.65 2.94 5.94
N TYR A 767 41.18 1.79 5.42
CA TYR A 767 41.23 1.47 4.01
C TYR A 767 40.63 2.59 3.15
N ASP A 768 39.42 3.06 3.47
CA ASP A 768 38.71 4.08 2.70
C ASP A 768 39.48 5.40 2.64
N ARG A 769 40.11 5.82 3.74
CA ARG A 769 40.92 7.04 3.78
C ARG A 769 42.17 6.90 2.93
N ASP A 770 42.87 5.78 3.07
CA ASP A 770 44.14 5.55 2.39
C ASP A 770 43.91 5.31 0.89
N PHE A 771 42.81 4.63 0.54
CA PHE A 771 42.42 4.39 -0.84
C PHE A 771 41.96 5.68 -1.52
N ALA A 772 41.15 6.51 -0.86
CA ALA A 772 40.79 7.84 -1.37
C ALA A 772 42.04 8.72 -1.59
N ALA A 773 42.97 8.71 -0.63
CA ALA A 773 44.22 9.45 -0.75
C ALA A 773 45.08 8.95 -1.93
N ALA A 774 45.19 7.63 -2.11
CA ALA A 774 45.92 7.03 -3.21
C ALA A 774 45.30 7.34 -4.59
N LEU A 775 43.96 7.36 -4.67
CA LEU A 775 43.21 7.74 -5.87
C LEU A 775 43.22 9.25 -6.16
N GLY A 776 43.70 10.08 -5.23
CA GLY A 776 43.54 11.53 -5.31
C GLY A 776 42.08 12.00 -5.22
N ALA A 777 41.19 11.17 -4.66
CA ALA A 777 39.77 11.42 -4.55
C ALA A 777 39.38 11.99 -3.18
N ARG A 778 38.27 12.76 -3.13
CA ARG A 778 37.69 13.18 -1.85
C ARG A 778 36.86 12.05 -1.25
N LEU A 779 37.10 11.67 0.00
CA LEU A 779 36.24 10.72 0.71
C LEU A 779 34.96 11.41 1.21
N VAL A 780 33.79 10.91 0.82
CA VAL A 780 32.49 11.37 1.33
C VAL A 780 32.31 10.90 2.78
N ARG A 781 32.03 11.83 3.69
CA ARG A 781 31.82 11.53 5.12
C ARG A 781 30.34 11.55 5.45
N ALA A 782 29.89 10.57 6.23
CA ALA A 782 28.50 10.45 6.68
C ALA A 782 27.96 11.76 7.30
N ASN A 783 28.78 12.50 8.07
CA ASN A 783 28.30 13.60 8.92
C ASN A 783 28.24 14.99 8.27
N GLY A 784 28.23 15.12 6.94
CA GLY A 784 28.12 16.47 6.34
C GLY A 784 28.05 16.57 4.82
N ASP A 785 28.41 15.52 4.07
CA ASP A 785 28.28 15.46 2.62
C ASP A 785 27.24 14.39 2.27
N SER A 786 25.95 14.68 2.50
CA SER A 786 24.86 13.76 2.08
C SER A 786 24.62 13.78 0.56
N GLN A 787 25.37 14.59 -0.19
CA GLN A 787 25.24 14.71 -1.64
C GLN A 787 26.39 14.00 -2.35
N TYR A 788 26.10 12.80 -2.83
CA TYR A 788 26.87 12.08 -3.84
C TYR A 788 25.91 11.63 -4.95
N ASP A 789 26.44 11.47 -6.15
CA ASP A 789 25.68 10.97 -7.31
C ASP A 789 26.49 9.85 -7.97
N ILE A 790 26.08 8.61 -7.78
CA ILE A 790 26.75 7.44 -8.36
C ILE A 790 25.94 6.98 -9.56
N ALA A 791 26.49 7.16 -10.76
CA ALA A 791 25.80 6.76 -11.98
C ALA A 791 25.54 5.26 -12.07
N PHE A 792 24.45 4.92 -12.76
CA PHE A 792 24.18 3.59 -13.30
C PHE A 792 24.77 3.51 -14.71
N ILE A 793 25.74 2.62 -14.92
CA ILE A 793 26.50 2.55 -16.18
C ILE A 793 25.91 1.47 -17.08
N VAL A 794 25.84 0.24 -16.58
CA VAL A 794 25.31 -0.96 -17.25
C VAL A 794 24.11 -1.51 -16.50
N ALA A 795 24.09 -1.36 -15.17
CA ALA A 795 22.93 -1.67 -14.35
C ALA A 795 21.76 -0.73 -14.68
N ASN A 796 20.54 -1.21 -14.48
CA ASN A 796 19.32 -0.42 -14.63
C ASN A 796 18.89 0.22 -13.30
N THR A 797 19.25 -0.42 -12.19
CA THR A 797 18.86 -0.02 -10.84
C THR A 797 19.90 -0.46 -9.82
N TRP A 798 19.91 0.23 -8.69
CA TRP A 798 20.74 -0.11 -7.54
C TRP A 798 20.10 0.49 -6.28
N TRP A 799 20.11 -0.30 -5.21
CA TRP A 799 19.69 0.13 -3.90
C TRP A 799 20.81 0.95 -3.27
N ASN A 800 20.50 2.20 -2.95
CA ASN A 800 21.39 3.08 -2.22
C ASN A 800 21.07 2.95 -0.73
N ASP A 801 21.99 2.40 0.06
CA ASP A 801 21.78 2.13 1.50
C ASP A 801 21.80 3.41 2.38
N ASP A 802 21.94 4.60 1.78
CA ASP A 802 22.27 5.86 2.44
C ASP A 802 23.53 5.75 3.34
N LEU A 803 24.19 6.88 3.62
CA LEU A 803 25.32 6.86 4.54
C LEU A 803 24.78 6.77 5.97
N ASP A 804 24.97 5.62 6.61
CA ASP A 804 24.58 5.39 8.00
C ASP A 804 25.27 6.43 8.93
N LEU A 805 24.52 7.45 9.35
CA LEU A 805 24.96 8.55 10.22
C LEU A 805 25.41 8.09 11.61
N HIS A 806 25.27 6.81 11.95
CA HIS A 806 25.50 6.27 13.29
C HIS A 806 26.93 5.75 13.53
N ALA A 807 27.83 5.80 12.54
CA ALA A 807 29.20 5.33 12.69
C ALA A 807 30.18 6.31 13.37
N THR A 808 29.73 7.45 13.93
CA THR A 808 30.61 8.26 14.77
C THR A 808 30.61 7.81 16.21
N ASP A 809 31.76 7.29 16.64
CA ASP A 809 32.18 7.20 18.03
C ASP A 809 31.95 8.54 18.73
N LYS A 810 30.85 8.67 19.48
CA LYS A 810 30.88 9.52 20.68
C LYS A 810 31.78 8.79 21.69
N PRO A 811 32.90 9.37 22.14
CA PRO A 811 33.63 8.80 23.25
C PRO A 811 32.66 8.67 24.42
N LYS A 812 32.50 7.47 24.98
CA LYS A 812 31.85 7.29 26.28
C LYS A 812 32.75 7.92 27.36
N GLY A 813 32.68 9.25 27.47
CA GLY A 813 33.31 10.04 28.52
C GLY A 813 32.22 10.60 29.43
N SER A 814 32.17 10.08 30.66
CA SER A 814 31.71 10.74 31.88
C SER A 814 30.59 11.78 31.79
N GLU A 815 29.40 11.44 32.26
CA GLU A 815 28.66 12.27 33.23
C GLU A 815 27.57 11.43 33.92
N ARG A 816 27.93 10.86 35.08
CA ARG A 816 26.98 10.70 36.17
C ARG A 816 26.91 12.05 36.85
N GLY A 817 25.75 12.70 36.89
CA GLY A 817 25.62 13.91 37.68
C GLY A 817 24.30 14.65 37.57
N VAL A 818 23.38 14.32 38.48
CA VAL A 818 22.51 15.26 39.19
C VAL A 818 21.36 15.94 38.42
N ILE A 819 20.14 15.45 38.68
CA ILE A 819 18.86 16.21 38.74
C ILE A 819 18.97 17.15 39.96
N PRO A 820 18.59 18.47 39.90
CA PRO A 820 17.17 18.84 39.87
C PRO A 820 16.73 20.09 39.08
N SER A 821 15.44 20.04 38.71
CA SER A 821 14.46 21.07 38.31
C SER A 821 14.56 22.41 39.06
N PRO A 822 13.90 23.51 38.62
CA PRO A 822 12.52 23.60 38.09
C PRO A 822 12.36 23.32 36.60
#